data_AF-A0A1J4KTR6-F1
#
_entry.id   AF-A0A1J4KTR6-F1
#
_cell.length_a   1.000
_cell.length_b   1.000
_cell.length_c   1.000
_cell.angle_alpha   90.00
_cell.angle_beta   90.00
_cell.angle_gamma   90.00
#
_symmetry.space_group_name_H-M   'P 1'
#
loop_
_entity.id
_entity.type
_entity.pdbx_description
1 polymer ?
#
loop_
_entity_poly.entity_id
_entity_poly.type
_entity_poly.pdbx_seq_one_letter_code
_entity_poly.pdbx_strand_id
1 'polypeptide(L)'
;MLMDEETKKVASFCKFCWNKRVSSEEFTHELQKQFCPDQIQKMAFFFLEELGQDEGESHSLFYYIINIISEDPSIIFADLDLENPRHVIGARRIVEEIGESLFNVLPVYSERSAKSALNALISILKSQSHAEVRRNILKLSNSSYFSILIASGRIFAPEKFKQAQILFKESDPFDGQIFQLPLTQAHLPSALFSKAVHDPHFIDNYRDLFFLFSISPQLMTEQSKISNFISTSVQTSVFVYLLNVYLETPMYYLAHFLTSFVPEHYKGKKTNESDDEILKNILLELYTEEETYKKSGFFTNHEIIHKTLPNGILPTLESAYEFLTRKPDNYNIETIVEDSLKFPSFTKHVTEIYLQKLNDKDIPASVCLTKQMIKIYCDFRITWYTQGILFTVLKAIYEFMKDLTNEESFELVFIFFISIFENCIMMGNNKLNNQCKDFIDTCLDEPLKSLLLNFFSGTNLITTNETLNSNISDDLFEDITETDNNTENDHPINKLMKFLLEVKEKNDFDPQVLIKSPYLLVPAFFWGIKTVHPNSKKLYKIKFPKYRVLKRFFIQLTICHNGNAMKLFEYANFDIMVRFPPINIDEMKALVLFQLSGITDLIESTSKYIQSLFFTWQAWINVYSIEKFIKIILSILVWNDESSTDAIESKHLFHYAGSTLAALCHEDKELMKTAISTIMEFIEEYEGSSKDGYNLASLCILLVISFGSEWHQEFERLLAFRKKLLIDAQEKSMKWSFALQFLVIALYVPEIQKLITIDMFDINFLKFNWQSGIDFFLIQSNIRSSNESTNKSEN
;
A
#
# COMPACT_ATOMS: atom_id res chain seq x y z
N MET A 1 -42.47 55.89 -13.29
CA MET A 1 -41.91 55.24 -12.08
C MET A 1 -41.06 56.26 -11.35
N LEU A 2 -41.41 56.59 -10.11
CA LEU A 2 -40.54 57.40 -9.25
C LEU A 2 -39.28 56.56 -8.98
N MET A 3 -38.13 56.98 -9.54
CA MET A 3 -36.84 56.42 -9.16
C MET A 3 -36.67 56.60 -7.64
N ASP A 4 -36.34 55.50 -6.96
CA ASP A 4 -35.93 55.48 -5.56
C ASP A 4 -34.80 56.51 -5.31
N GLU A 5 -34.74 57.10 -4.11
CA GLU A 5 -33.72 58.11 -3.76
C GLU A 5 -32.29 57.57 -3.98
N GLU A 6 -32.09 56.28 -3.75
CA GLU A 6 -30.83 55.59 -4.04
C GLU A 6 -30.55 55.56 -5.55
N THR A 7 -31.53 55.26 -6.39
CA THR A 7 -31.36 55.24 -7.86
C THR A 7 -31.01 56.62 -8.41
N LYS A 8 -31.53 57.70 -7.81
CA LYS A 8 -31.15 59.09 -8.18
C LYS A 8 -29.71 59.43 -7.80
N LYS A 9 -29.25 58.92 -6.65
CA LYS A 9 -27.87 59.09 -6.17
C LYS A 9 -26.87 58.30 -7.02
N VAL A 10 -27.25 57.11 -7.45
CA VAL A 10 -26.51 56.28 -8.41
C VAL A 10 -26.44 56.96 -9.78
N ALA A 11 -27.57 57.43 -10.31
CA ALA A 11 -27.61 58.11 -11.60
C ALA A 11 -26.81 59.42 -11.60
N SER A 12 -26.80 60.17 -10.48
CA SER A 12 -26.00 61.39 -10.35
C SER A 12 -24.50 61.09 -10.25
N PHE A 13 -24.11 60.01 -9.56
CA PHE A 13 -22.73 59.51 -9.52
C PHE A 13 -22.24 59.06 -10.90
N CYS A 14 -23.01 58.22 -11.61
CA CYS A 14 -22.67 57.77 -12.96
C CYS A 14 -22.56 58.96 -13.92
N LYS A 15 -23.48 59.92 -13.83
CA LYS A 15 -23.44 61.17 -14.62
C LYS A 15 -22.23 62.04 -14.30
N PHE A 16 -21.83 62.11 -13.02
CA PHE A 16 -20.63 62.83 -12.60
C PHE A 16 -19.36 62.19 -13.18
N CYS A 17 -19.20 60.88 -13.05
CA CYS A 17 -18.06 60.15 -13.57
C CYS A 17 -17.99 60.22 -15.11
N TRP A 18 -19.14 60.07 -15.77
CA TRP A 18 -19.27 60.20 -17.22
C TRP A 18 -18.86 61.59 -17.72
N ASN A 19 -19.37 62.65 -17.09
CA ASN A 19 -19.06 64.04 -17.46
C ASN A 19 -17.59 64.39 -17.23
N LYS A 20 -16.93 63.73 -16.27
CA LYS A 20 -15.51 63.90 -15.98
C LYS A 20 -14.58 63.00 -16.82
N ARG A 21 -15.13 62.11 -17.65
CA ARG A 21 -14.36 61.11 -18.43
C ARG A 21 -13.39 60.31 -17.55
N VAL A 22 -13.87 59.94 -16.37
CA VAL A 22 -13.10 59.17 -15.39
C VAL A 22 -12.74 57.82 -16.01
N SER A 23 -11.51 57.35 -15.81
CA SER A 23 -11.12 56.02 -16.27
C SER A 23 -11.92 54.93 -15.53
N SER A 24 -11.97 53.71 -16.06
CA SER A 24 -12.68 52.61 -15.40
C SER A 24 -12.06 52.23 -14.05
N GLU A 25 -10.77 52.45 -13.83
CA GLU A 25 -10.07 52.24 -12.55
C GLU A 25 -10.43 53.30 -11.51
N GLU A 26 -10.35 54.58 -11.90
CA GLU A 26 -10.75 55.69 -11.04
C GLU A 26 -12.25 55.66 -10.72
N PHE A 27 -13.07 55.13 -11.62
CA PHE A 27 -14.50 54.91 -11.39
C PHE A 27 -14.74 53.91 -10.26
N THR A 28 -14.08 52.75 -10.29
CA THR A 28 -14.19 51.73 -9.22
C THR A 28 -13.68 52.28 -7.88
N HIS A 29 -12.58 53.03 -7.87
CA HIS A 29 -12.05 53.64 -6.65
C HIS A 29 -13.02 54.67 -6.05
N GLU A 30 -13.60 55.57 -6.87
CA GLU A 30 -14.59 56.54 -6.41
C GLU A 30 -15.92 55.87 -6.00
N LEU A 31 -16.28 54.76 -6.65
CA LEU A 31 -17.45 53.96 -6.31
C LEU A 31 -17.30 53.33 -4.92
N GLN A 32 -16.18 52.65 -4.66
CA GLN A 32 -15.87 52.01 -3.36
C GLN A 32 -15.76 53.02 -2.22
N LYS A 33 -15.35 54.26 -2.51
CA LYS A 33 -15.25 55.35 -1.54
C LYS A 33 -16.61 55.94 -1.14
N GLN A 34 -17.59 55.93 -2.05
CA GLN A 34 -18.86 56.66 -1.87
C GLN A 34 -20.06 55.76 -1.53
N PHE A 35 -19.98 54.47 -1.82
CA PHE A 35 -21.10 53.52 -1.68
C PHE A 35 -20.69 52.30 -0.85
N CYS A 36 -21.65 51.76 -0.08
CA CYS A 36 -21.44 50.50 0.63
C CYS A 36 -21.57 49.29 -0.33
N PRO A 37 -21.10 48.09 0.05
CA PRO A 37 -21.15 46.90 -0.80
C PRO A 37 -22.54 46.57 -1.37
N ASP A 38 -23.60 46.69 -0.57
CA ASP A 38 -24.98 46.44 -1.03
C ASP A 38 -25.42 47.41 -2.12
N GLN A 39 -25.02 48.68 -2.02
CA GLN A 39 -25.31 49.70 -3.04
C GLN A 39 -24.52 49.43 -4.32
N ILE A 40 -23.26 49.02 -4.21
CA ILE A 40 -22.43 48.61 -5.35
C ILE A 40 -23.05 47.40 -6.06
N GLN A 41 -23.55 46.43 -5.30
CA GLN A 41 -24.23 45.26 -5.87
C GLN A 41 -25.51 45.65 -6.64
N LYS A 42 -26.36 46.51 -6.06
CA LYS A 42 -27.54 47.04 -6.78
C LYS A 42 -27.16 47.78 -8.07
N MET A 43 -26.07 48.55 -8.05
CA MET A 43 -25.54 49.24 -9.25
C MET A 43 -25.03 48.24 -10.29
N ALA A 44 -24.35 47.18 -9.88
CA ALA A 44 -23.88 46.13 -10.77
C ALA A 44 -25.05 45.40 -11.46
N PHE A 45 -26.14 45.10 -10.73
CA PHE A 45 -27.37 44.53 -11.31
C PHE A 45 -28.08 45.50 -12.25
N PHE A 46 -28.11 46.80 -11.95
CA PHE A 46 -28.63 47.80 -12.87
C PHE A 46 -27.85 47.79 -14.20
N PHE A 47 -26.51 47.79 -14.15
CA PHE A 47 -25.70 47.69 -15.37
C PHE A 47 -25.88 46.35 -16.09
N LEU A 48 -26.07 45.25 -15.36
CA LEU A 48 -26.39 43.95 -15.95
C LEU A 48 -27.70 43.96 -16.73
N GLU A 49 -28.75 44.60 -16.19
CA GLU A 49 -30.05 44.75 -16.84
C GLU A 49 -29.96 45.58 -18.12
N GLU A 50 -29.19 46.66 -18.11
CA GLU A 50 -28.93 47.50 -19.28
C GLU A 50 -28.15 46.72 -20.36
N LEU A 51 -27.15 45.93 -19.95
CA LEU A 51 -26.47 45.01 -20.87
C LEU A 51 -27.39 43.92 -21.42
N GLY A 52 -28.49 43.60 -20.74
CA GLY A 52 -29.49 42.65 -21.21
C GLY A 52 -30.45 43.18 -22.28
N GLN A 53 -30.38 44.46 -22.66
CA GLN A 53 -31.25 45.06 -23.68
C GLN A 53 -30.70 44.78 -25.10
N ASP A 54 -31.59 44.42 -26.03
CA ASP A 54 -31.25 44.03 -27.43
C ASP A 54 -30.82 45.21 -28.32
N GLU A 55 -30.88 46.45 -27.81
CA GLU A 55 -30.44 47.63 -28.55
C GLU A 55 -28.92 47.78 -28.44
N GLY A 56 -28.24 47.64 -29.57
CA GLY A 56 -26.79 47.74 -29.66
C GLY A 56 -26.25 49.08 -29.15
N GLU A 57 -25.03 49.01 -28.60
CA GLU A 57 -24.16 50.13 -28.21
C GLU A 57 -24.36 50.70 -26.79
N SER A 58 -23.77 50.02 -25.81
CA SER A 58 -23.11 50.76 -24.73
C SER A 58 -21.76 50.14 -24.38
N HIS A 59 -20.81 50.21 -25.33
CA HIS A 59 -19.41 49.78 -25.14
C HIS A 59 -18.78 50.43 -23.89
N SER A 60 -19.19 51.65 -23.55
CA SER A 60 -18.66 52.40 -22.41
C SER A 60 -19.18 51.93 -21.04
N LEU A 61 -20.44 51.51 -20.94
CA LEU A 61 -20.98 50.93 -19.69
C LEU A 61 -20.39 49.54 -19.43
N PHE A 62 -20.07 48.83 -20.52
CA PHE A 62 -19.41 47.54 -20.46
C PHE A 62 -18.05 47.59 -19.72
N TYR A 63 -17.20 48.57 -20.01
CA TYR A 63 -15.90 48.71 -19.32
C TYR A 63 -16.03 49.02 -17.81
N TYR A 64 -17.06 49.76 -17.40
CA TYR A 64 -17.29 50.03 -15.99
C TYR A 64 -17.78 48.79 -15.24
N ILE A 65 -18.69 48.00 -15.84
CA ILE A 65 -19.15 46.77 -15.19
C ILE A 65 -18.02 45.74 -15.10
N ILE A 66 -17.16 45.62 -16.13
CA ILE A 66 -16.01 44.70 -16.11
C ILE A 66 -15.09 45.06 -14.94
N ASN A 67 -14.76 46.34 -14.77
CA ASN A 67 -13.88 46.77 -13.69
C ASN A 67 -14.51 46.65 -12.29
N ILE A 68 -15.84 46.66 -12.17
CA ILE A 68 -16.53 46.36 -10.91
C ILE A 68 -16.39 44.85 -10.60
N ILE A 69 -16.58 43.99 -11.60
CA ILE A 69 -16.59 42.52 -11.40
C ILE A 69 -15.22 41.88 -11.53
N SER A 70 -14.20 42.58 -12.01
CA SER A 70 -12.84 42.04 -12.17
C SER A 70 -12.19 41.73 -10.82
N GLU A 71 -12.56 42.46 -9.77
CA GLU A 71 -12.11 42.22 -8.40
C GLU A 71 -12.94 41.14 -7.71
N ASP A 72 -14.27 41.15 -7.90
CA ASP A 72 -15.18 40.12 -7.35
C ASP A 72 -16.39 39.87 -8.28
N PRO A 73 -16.33 38.83 -9.14
CA PRO A 73 -17.45 38.42 -9.98
C PRO A 73 -18.69 37.99 -9.20
N SER A 74 -18.53 37.62 -7.92
CA SER A 74 -19.63 37.12 -7.10
C SER A 74 -20.64 38.20 -6.71
N ILE A 75 -20.30 39.47 -6.91
CA ILE A 75 -21.23 40.61 -6.75
C ILE A 75 -22.46 40.41 -7.64
N ILE A 76 -22.27 39.95 -8.88
CA ILE A 76 -23.36 39.70 -9.83
C ILE A 76 -23.80 38.24 -9.81
N PHE A 77 -22.85 37.33 -10.00
CA PHE A 77 -23.20 35.96 -10.36
C PHE A 77 -23.77 35.15 -9.20
N ALA A 78 -23.45 35.46 -7.94
CA ALA A 78 -23.93 34.67 -6.79
C ALA A 78 -25.45 34.75 -6.61
N ASP A 79 -25.99 35.95 -6.81
CA ASP A 79 -27.40 36.30 -6.57
C ASP A 79 -28.16 36.54 -7.89
N LEU A 80 -27.60 36.07 -9.02
CA LEU A 80 -28.21 36.19 -10.34
C LEU A 80 -29.62 35.60 -10.37
N ASP A 81 -30.61 36.42 -10.74
CA ASP A 81 -31.99 35.97 -10.96
C ASP A 81 -32.09 35.27 -12.32
N LEU A 82 -32.11 33.94 -12.28
CA LEU A 82 -32.19 33.09 -13.46
C LEU A 82 -33.57 33.11 -14.14
N GLU A 83 -34.60 33.69 -13.51
CA GLU A 83 -35.94 33.82 -14.08
C GLU A 83 -36.12 35.17 -14.80
N ASN A 84 -35.23 36.14 -14.57
CA ASN A 84 -35.22 37.41 -15.28
C ASN A 84 -34.44 37.30 -16.60
N PRO A 85 -35.10 37.42 -17.78
CA PRO A 85 -34.42 37.28 -19.07
C PRO A 85 -33.30 38.30 -19.29
N ARG A 86 -33.43 39.52 -18.76
CA ARG A 86 -32.42 40.57 -18.91
C ARG A 86 -31.15 40.24 -18.13
N HIS A 87 -31.30 39.69 -16.92
CA HIS A 87 -30.17 39.23 -16.11
C HIS A 87 -29.43 38.09 -16.81
N VAL A 88 -30.17 37.12 -17.36
CA VAL A 88 -29.60 36.00 -18.10
C VAL A 88 -28.88 36.43 -19.37
N ILE A 89 -29.44 37.37 -20.15
CA ILE A 89 -28.79 37.92 -21.36
C ILE A 89 -27.55 38.73 -20.97
N GLY A 90 -27.65 39.63 -19.99
CA GLY A 90 -26.54 40.45 -19.52
C GLY A 90 -25.38 39.60 -19.00
N ALA A 91 -25.67 38.57 -18.21
CA ALA A 91 -24.67 37.64 -17.68
C ALA A 91 -23.95 36.88 -18.80
N ARG A 92 -24.67 36.45 -19.84
CA ARG A 92 -24.07 35.81 -21.01
C ARG A 92 -23.13 36.75 -21.77
N ARG A 93 -23.51 38.01 -21.98
CA ARG A 93 -22.64 39.01 -22.64
C ARG A 93 -21.35 39.25 -21.85
N ILE A 94 -21.42 39.27 -20.52
CA ILE A 94 -20.22 39.36 -19.66
C ILE A 94 -19.29 38.15 -19.87
N VAL A 95 -19.84 36.94 -19.86
CA VAL A 95 -19.07 35.71 -20.10
C VAL A 95 -18.47 35.71 -21.52
N GLU A 96 -19.23 36.17 -22.50
CA GLU A 96 -18.80 36.24 -23.90
C GLU A 96 -17.56 37.09 -24.09
N GLU A 97 -17.49 38.22 -23.39
CA GLU A 97 -16.44 39.21 -23.55
C GLU A 97 -15.20 38.91 -22.69
N ILE A 98 -15.37 38.45 -21.43
CA ILE A 98 -14.24 38.18 -20.52
C ILE A 98 -13.71 36.74 -20.70
N GLY A 99 -14.60 35.75 -20.82
CA GLY A 99 -14.23 34.35 -21.00
C GLY A 99 -13.54 33.71 -19.80
N GLU A 100 -12.38 33.08 -20.03
CA GLU A 100 -11.73 32.12 -19.13
C GLU A 100 -11.24 32.71 -17.80
N SER A 101 -10.83 33.98 -17.78
CA SER A 101 -10.22 34.60 -16.60
C SER A 101 -11.24 35.08 -15.57
N LEU A 102 -12.52 35.14 -15.93
CA LEU A 102 -13.58 35.78 -15.15
C LEU A 102 -13.61 35.30 -13.70
N PHE A 103 -13.55 33.99 -13.47
CA PHE A 103 -13.74 33.40 -12.14
C PHE A 103 -12.44 33.08 -11.39
N ASN A 104 -11.27 33.42 -11.96
CA ASN A 104 -9.97 33.03 -11.40
C ASN A 104 -9.60 33.74 -10.09
N VAL A 105 -10.34 34.79 -9.72
CA VAL A 105 -10.16 35.58 -8.49
C VAL A 105 -11.01 35.07 -7.32
N LEU A 106 -12.01 34.23 -7.59
CA LEU A 106 -12.95 33.76 -6.56
C LEU A 106 -12.34 32.63 -5.71
N PRO A 107 -12.50 32.64 -4.36
CA PRO A 107 -12.04 31.55 -3.52
C PRO A 107 -12.85 30.28 -3.73
N VAL A 108 -12.20 29.12 -3.80
CA VAL A 108 -12.87 27.83 -4.10
C VAL A 108 -13.76 27.34 -2.94
N TYR A 109 -13.46 27.73 -1.70
CA TYR A 109 -14.14 27.23 -0.49
C TYR A 109 -15.35 28.06 -0.06
N SER A 110 -15.96 28.81 -0.97
CA SER A 110 -17.08 29.69 -0.68
C SER A 110 -18.34 29.26 -1.41
N GLU A 111 -19.45 29.16 -0.67
CA GLU A 111 -20.79 28.97 -1.24
C GLU A 111 -21.12 30.05 -2.27
N ARG A 112 -20.69 31.29 -2.01
CA ARG A 112 -20.91 32.42 -2.92
C ARG A 112 -20.20 32.21 -4.26
N SER A 113 -18.97 31.69 -4.24
CA SER A 113 -18.20 31.37 -5.44
C SER A 113 -18.80 30.20 -6.23
N ALA A 114 -19.18 29.12 -5.53
CA ALA A 114 -19.83 27.97 -6.15
C ALA A 114 -21.15 28.35 -6.84
N LYS A 115 -21.99 29.15 -6.16
CA LYS A 115 -23.22 29.69 -6.74
C LYS A 115 -22.95 30.58 -7.94
N SER A 116 -21.91 31.41 -7.88
CA SER A 116 -21.52 32.29 -8.98
C SER A 116 -21.18 31.50 -10.25
N ALA A 117 -20.31 30.49 -10.13
CA ALA A 117 -19.93 29.66 -11.26
C ALA A 117 -21.12 28.86 -11.83
N LEU A 118 -21.96 28.28 -10.96
CA LEU A 118 -23.15 27.53 -11.37
C LEU A 118 -24.20 28.42 -12.04
N ASN A 119 -24.46 29.61 -11.51
CA ASN A 119 -25.40 30.56 -12.11
C ASN A 119 -24.90 31.04 -13.48
N ALA A 120 -23.60 31.31 -13.62
CA ALA A 120 -23.02 31.63 -14.92
C ALA A 120 -23.25 30.50 -15.93
N LEU A 121 -22.94 29.25 -15.55
CA LEU A 121 -23.16 28.08 -16.39
C LEU A 121 -24.65 27.92 -16.77
N ILE A 122 -25.56 28.00 -15.80
CA ILE A 122 -27.01 27.86 -16.03
C ILE A 122 -27.52 28.98 -16.94
N SER A 123 -27.04 30.22 -16.79
CA SER A 123 -27.44 31.35 -17.63
C SER A 123 -27.09 31.12 -19.11
N ILE A 124 -25.96 30.47 -19.37
CA ILE A 124 -25.55 30.09 -20.73
C ILE A 124 -26.44 28.98 -21.26
N LEU A 125 -26.62 27.91 -20.47
CA LEU A 125 -27.43 26.74 -20.85
C LEU A 125 -28.91 27.06 -21.09
N LYS A 126 -29.43 28.15 -20.50
CA LYS A 126 -30.81 28.64 -20.77
C LYS A 126 -30.97 29.34 -22.13
N SER A 127 -29.92 29.53 -22.93
CA SER A 127 -30.04 30.13 -24.27
C SER A 127 -30.77 29.20 -25.24
N GLN A 128 -31.63 29.78 -26.09
CA GLN A 128 -32.28 29.08 -27.19
C GLN A 128 -31.34 28.79 -28.38
N SER A 129 -30.19 29.48 -28.45
CA SER A 129 -29.22 29.35 -29.53
C SER A 129 -28.14 28.33 -29.17
N HIS A 130 -28.22 27.13 -29.74
CA HIS A 130 -27.21 26.07 -29.53
C HIS A 130 -25.79 26.53 -29.89
N ALA A 131 -25.64 27.32 -30.96
CA ALA A 131 -24.35 27.88 -31.37
C ALA A 131 -23.76 28.84 -30.33
N GLU A 132 -24.61 29.63 -29.65
CA GLU A 132 -24.20 30.55 -28.59
C GLU A 132 -23.81 29.79 -27.31
N VAL A 133 -24.62 28.80 -26.92
CA VAL A 133 -24.34 27.88 -25.80
C VAL A 133 -22.95 27.25 -25.98
N ARG A 134 -22.71 26.67 -27.15
CA ARG A 134 -21.45 26.01 -27.49
C ARG A 134 -20.27 26.99 -27.40
N ARG A 135 -20.37 28.16 -28.04
CA ARG A 135 -19.30 29.16 -28.05
C ARG A 135 -18.91 29.58 -26.62
N ASN A 136 -19.89 29.81 -25.76
CA ASN A 136 -19.66 30.33 -24.41
C ASN A 136 -19.17 29.24 -23.45
N ILE A 137 -19.68 28.02 -23.58
CA ILE A 137 -19.17 26.86 -22.86
C ILE A 137 -17.72 26.58 -23.23
N LEU A 138 -17.36 26.63 -24.52
CA LEU A 138 -15.98 26.44 -24.96
C LEU A 138 -15.05 27.48 -24.32
N LYS A 139 -15.45 28.76 -24.29
CA LYS A 139 -14.66 29.82 -23.63
C LYS A 139 -14.47 29.58 -22.13
N LEU A 140 -15.53 29.23 -21.40
CA LEU A 140 -15.41 28.97 -19.96
C LEU A 140 -14.65 27.67 -19.65
N SER A 141 -14.83 26.65 -20.48
CA SER A 141 -14.18 25.35 -20.29
C SER A 141 -12.66 25.43 -20.42
N ASN A 142 -12.12 26.43 -21.10
CA ASN A 142 -10.67 26.66 -21.15
C ASN A 142 -10.08 26.98 -19.76
N SER A 143 -10.88 27.44 -18.80
CA SER A 143 -10.45 27.61 -17.41
C SER A 143 -10.65 26.33 -16.60
N SER A 144 -9.55 25.66 -16.28
CA SER A 144 -9.55 24.54 -15.35
C SER A 144 -10.06 24.95 -13.95
N TYR A 145 -9.76 26.18 -13.53
CA TYR A 145 -10.23 26.75 -12.26
C TYR A 145 -11.75 26.87 -12.20
N PHE A 146 -12.39 27.28 -13.29
CA PHE A 146 -13.85 27.30 -13.39
C PHE A 146 -14.46 25.91 -13.17
N SER A 147 -13.85 24.86 -13.71
CA SER A 147 -14.31 23.49 -13.52
C SER A 147 -14.23 23.04 -12.06
N ILE A 148 -13.22 23.48 -11.30
CA ILE A 148 -13.11 23.22 -9.85
C ILE A 148 -14.24 23.95 -9.09
N LEU A 149 -14.54 25.20 -9.45
CA LEU A 149 -15.67 25.93 -8.85
C LEU A 149 -17.01 25.23 -9.13
N ILE A 150 -17.21 24.70 -10.33
CA ILE A 150 -18.38 23.87 -10.65
C ILE A 150 -18.42 22.60 -9.78
N ALA A 151 -17.29 21.90 -9.62
CA ALA A 151 -17.20 20.72 -8.76
C ALA A 151 -17.53 21.04 -7.29
N SER A 152 -17.09 22.20 -6.78
CA SER A 152 -17.40 22.66 -5.41
C SER A 152 -18.90 22.82 -5.15
N GLY A 153 -19.68 23.06 -6.22
CA GLY A 153 -21.14 23.11 -6.20
C GLY A 153 -21.81 21.86 -5.64
N ARG A 154 -21.18 20.69 -5.75
CA ARG A 154 -21.67 19.43 -5.15
C ARG A 154 -21.89 19.54 -3.64
N ILE A 155 -21.03 20.33 -2.99
CA ILE A 155 -20.99 20.48 -1.54
C ILE A 155 -21.74 21.73 -1.10
N PHE A 156 -21.51 22.85 -1.78
CA PHE A 156 -22.01 24.15 -1.32
C PHE A 156 -23.33 24.57 -1.95
N ALA A 157 -23.72 24.01 -3.10
CA ALA A 157 -24.96 24.38 -3.81
C ALA A 157 -25.57 23.18 -4.57
N PRO A 158 -25.91 22.07 -3.90
CA PRO A 158 -26.27 20.80 -4.53
C PRO A 158 -27.49 20.90 -5.47
N GLU A 159 -28.47 21.73 -5.13
CA GLU A 159 -29.67 21.92 -5.96
C GLU A 159 -29.35 22.62 -7.29
N LYS A 160 -28.55 23.69 -7.25
CA LYS A 160 -28.07 24.36 -8.47
C LYS A 160 -27.15 23.47 -9.29
N PHE A 161 -26.33 22.66 -8.63
CA PHE A 161 -25.47 21.69 -9.30
C PHE A 161 -26.30 20.66 -10.08
N LYS A 162 -27.35 20.08 -9.48
CA LYS A 162 -28.29 19.19 -10.18
C LYS A 162 -29.01 19.88 -11.35
N GLN A 163 -29.46 21.12 -11.15
CA GLN A 163 -30.07 21.91 -12.22
C GLN A 163 -29.12 22.09 -13.41
N ALA A 164 -27.86 22.44 -13.15
CA ALA A 164 -26.84 22.56 -14.18
C ALA A 164 -26.61 21.23 -14.91
N GLN A 165 -26.56 20.09 -14.21
CA GLN A 165 -26.42 18.77 -14.84
C GLN A 165 -27.58 18.44 -15.78
N ILE A 166 -28.83 18.75 -15.40
CA ILE A 166 -30.02 18.50 -16.22
C ILE A 166 -29.95 19.35 -17.50
N LEU A 167 -29.77 20.66 -17.35
CA LEU A 167 -29.72 21.58 -18.49
C LEU A 167 -28.53 21.27 -19.42
N PHE A 168 -27.39 20.86 -18.88
CA PHE A 168 -26.21 20.51 -19.67
C PHE A 168 -26.47 19.27 -20.54
N LYS A 169 -27.20 18.27 -20.02
CA LYS A 169 -27.61 17.09 -20.80
C LYS A 169 -28.64 17.43 -21.88
N GLU A 170 -29.58 18.33 -21.58
CA GLU A 170 -30.61 18.76 -22.52
C GLU A 170 -30.03 19.61 -23.67
N SER A 171 -29.03 20.43 -23.35
CA SER A 171 -28.40 21.34 -24.32
C SER A 171 -27.39 20.65 -25.25
N ASP A 172 -26.80 19.54 -24.79
CA ASP A 172 -25.72 18.78 -25.45
C ASP A 172 -24.71 19.67 -26.19
N PRO A 173 -23.87 20.43 -25.46
CA PRO A 173 -23.08 21.51 -26.04
C PRO A 173 -21.87 21.03 -26.87
N PHE A 174 -21.61 19.72 -26.93
CA PHE A 174 -20.46 19.14 -27.60
C PHE A 174 -20.88 18.14 -28.68
N ASP A 175 -20.41 18.34 -29.93
CA ASP A 175 -20.73 17.46 -31.07
C ASP A 175 -19.89 16.15 -31.07
N GLY A 176 -19.80 15.44 -29.95
CA GLY A 176 -18.98 14.24 -29.84
C GLY A 176 -18.95 13.60 -28.46
N GLN A 177 -18.35 12.41 -28.37
CA GLN A 177 -18.19 11.75 -27.08
C GLN A 177 -17.14 12.51 -26.25
N ILE A 178 -17.36 12.61 -24.92
CA ILE A 178 -16.53 13.43 -24.00
C ILE A 178 -15.02 13.17 -24.15
N PHE A 179 -14.62 11.92 -24.45
CA PHE A 179 -13.21 11.55 -24.62
C PHE A 179 -12.56 12.04 -25.93
N GLN A 180 -13.34 12.59 -26.86
CA GLN A 180 -12.86 13.19 -28.10
C GLN A 180 -12.60 14.70 -27.95
N LEU A 181 -12.95 15.28 -26.80
CA LEU A 181 -12.70 16.69 -26.51
C LEU A 181 -11.22 16.95 -26.19
N PRO A 182 -10.67 18.12 -26.55
CA PRO A 182 -9.40 18.60 -26.01
C PRO A 182 -9.40 18.53 -24.49
N LEU A 183 -8.24 18.18 -23.89
CA LEU A 183 -8.12 17.96 -22.45
C LEU A 183 -8.69 19.14 -21.63
N THR A 184 -8.40 20.38 -22.02
CA THR A 184 -8.91 21.59 -21.38
C THR A 184 -10.43 21.64 -21.33
N GLN A 185 -11.12 21.14 -22.35
CA GLN A 185 -12.58 21.18 -22.47
C GLN A 185 -13.25 19.99 -21.77
N ALA A 186 -12.53 18.88 -21.58
CA ALA A 186 -13.02 17.70 -20.89
C ALA A 186 -13.22 17.91 -19.37
N HIS A 187 -12.57 18.93 -18.78
CA HIS A 187 -12.62 19.22 -17.34
C HIS A 187 -14.03 19.53 -16.84
N LEU A 188 -14.78 20.33 -17.60
CA LEU A 188 -16.12 20.77 -17.20
C LEU A 188 -17.13 19.60 -17.20
N PRO A 189 -17.20 18.75 -18.25
CA PRO A 189 -17.94 17.49 -18.19
C PRO A 189 -17.53 16.59 -17.02
N SER A 190 -16.23 16.46 -16.74
CA SER A 190 -15.75 15.66 -15.60
C SER A 190 -16.24 16.23 -14.27
N ALA A 191 -16.15 17.56 -14.07
CA ALA A 191 -16.66 18.21 -12.87
C ALA A 191 -18.15 17.95 -12.64
N LEU A 192 -18.95 17.96 -13.71
CA LEU A 192 -20.40 17.75 -13.66
C LEU A 192 -20.78 16.27 -13.54
N PHE A 193 -20.13 15.36 -14.24
CA PHE A 193 -20.64 14.00 -14.44
C PHE A 193 -19.75 12.88 -13.91
N SER A 194 -18.52 13.17 -13.48
CA SER A 194 -17.68 12.14 -12.85
C SER A 194 -18.39 11.56 -11.62
N LYS A 195 -18.53 10.23 -11.66
CA LYS A 195 -19.07 9.40 -10.58
C LYS A 195 -17.98 8.69 -9.80
N ALA A 196 -16.89 8.35 -10.49
CA ALA A 196 -15.70 7.77 -9.91
C ALA A 196 -14.61 8.84 -9.78
N VAL A 197 -13.87 8.75 -8.69
CA VAL A 197 -12.62 9.49 -8.50
C VAL A 197 -11.63 9.00 -9.56
N HIS A 198 -10.95 9.91 -10.24
CA HIS A 198 -9.85 9.50 -11.11
C HIS A 198 -8.76 9.00 -10.18
N ASP A 199 -8.47 7.70 -10.17
CA ASP A 199 -7.52 7.11 -9.22
C ASP A 199 -6.10 7.21 -9.83
N PRO A 200 -5.24 8.17 -9.41
CA PRO A 200 -3.83 8.13 -9.74
C PRO A 200 -3.25 7.05 -8.85
N HIS A 201 -3.29 5.83 -9.36
CA HIS A 201 -3.00 4.65 -8.58
C HIS A 201 -1.69 4.81 -7.81
N PHE A 202 -1.80 4.79 -6.49
CA PHE A 202 -0.66 4.69 -5.57
C PHE A 202 0.09 3.36 -5.73
N ILE A 203 -0.60 2.39 -6.35
CA ILE A 203 -0.15 1.06 -6.72
C ILE A 203 -0.53 0.93 -8.20
N ASP A 204 0.40 1.27 -9.10
CA ASP A 204 0.10 1.49 -10.52
C ASP A 204 -0.26 0.23 -11.29
N ASN A 205 0.17 -0.93 -10.80
CA ASN A 205 -0.05 -2.19 -11.50
C ASN A 205 -0.12 -3.40 -10.57
N TYR A 206 -0.49 -4.53 -11.16
CA TYR A 206 -0.55 -5.84 -10.51
C TYR A 206 0.78 -6.27 -9.87
N ARG A 207 1.93 -5.83 -10.40
CA ARG A 207 3.27 -6.20 -9.89
C ARG A 207 3.53 -5.57 -8.55
N ASP A 208 3.11 -4.31 -8.37
CA ASP A 208 3.24 -3.58 -7.12
C ASP A 208 2.44 -4.24 -5.99
N LEU A 209 1.21 -4.68 -6.28
CA LEU A 209 0.41 -5.49 -5.36
C LEU A 209 1.11 -6.81 -5.04
N PHE A 210 1.44 -7.61 -6.06
CA PHE A 210 2.08 -8.91 -5.86
C PHE A 210 3.35 -8.80 -5.03
N PHE A 211 4.15 -7.77 -5.28
CA PHE A 211 5.36 -7.51 -4.53
C PHE A 211 5.07 -7.20 -3.06
N LEU A 212 4.08 -6.34 -2.77
CA LEU A 212 3.63 -6.06 -1.41
C LEU A 212 3.16 -7.34 -0.69
N PHE A 213 2.35 -8.17 -1.35
CA PHE A 213 1.89 -9.47 -0.82
C PHE A 213 3.03 -10.46 -0.59
N SER A 214 4.00 -10.50 -1.51
CA SER A 214 5.12 -11.42 -1.47
C SER A 214 6.13 -11.05 -0.39
N ILE A 215 6.30 -9.76 -0.12
CA ILE A 215 7.21 -9.26 0.91
C ILE A 215 6.64 -9.46 2.30
N SER A 216 5.33 -9.27 2.50
CA SER A 216 4.77 -9.43 3.83
C SER A 216 3.30 -9.81 3.83
N PRO A 217 3.01 -11.12 3.94
CA PRO A 217 1.69 -11.59 4.34
C PRO A 217 1.23 -10.96 5.67
N GLN A 218 2.16 -10.54 6.54
CA GLN A 218 1.88 -9.88 7.82
C GLN A 218 1.39 -8.43 7.66
N LEU A 219 1.86 -7.70 6.63
CA LEU A 219 1.34 -6.38 6.22
C LEU A 219 -0.10 -6.44 5.69
N MET A 220 -0.65 -7.65 5.56
CA MET A 220 -2.03 -7.91 5.19
C MET A 220 -2.71 -8.82 6.23
N THR A 221 -2.30 -8.79 7.50
CA THR A 221 -3.07 -9.40 8.59
C THR A 221 -3.95 -8.34 9.26
N GLU A 222 -4.91 -8.73 10.11
CA GLU A 222 -5.73 -7.75 10.87
C GLU A 222 -4.89 -6.71 11.65
N GLN A 223 -3.63 -7.02 11.99
CA GLN A 223 -2.73 -6.14 12.73
C GLN A 223 -2.21 -4.97 11.87
N SER A 224 -2.03 -5.20 10.58
CA SER A 224 -1.62 -4.19 9.61
C SER A 224 -2.88 -3.50 9.07
N LYS A 225 -3.19 -2.34 9.61
CA LYS A 225 -4.33 -1.51 9.17
C LYS A 225 -4.26 -1.07 7.69
N ILE A 226 -3.27 -1.52 6.93
CA ILE A 226 -3.06 -1.28 5.49
C ILE A 226 -4.32 -1.56 4.68
N SER A 227 -5.09 -2.60 4.99
CA SER A 227 -6.35 -2.88 4.30
C SER A 227 -7.35 -1.73 4.37
N ASN A 228 -7.32 -0.90 5.42
CA ASN A 228 -8.19 0.27 5.54
C ASN A 228 -7.81 1.36 4.52
N PHE A 229 -6.52 1.46 4.20
CA PHE A 229 -5.96 2.45 3.28
C PHE A 229 -6.07 2.04 1.80
N ILE A 230 -6.56 0.83 1.50
CA ILE A 230 -6.75 0.32 0.15
C ILE A 230 -8.24 0.39 -0.22
N SER A 231 -8.56 0.76 -1.47
CA SER A 231 -9.95 0.81 -1.95
C SER A 231 -10.56 -0.60 -2.09
N THR A 232 -11.89 -0.72 -2.03
CA THR A 232 -12.58 -2.01 -2.22
C THR A 232 -12.26 -2.63 -3.58
N SER A 233 -12.15 -1.82 -4.63
CA SER A 233 -11.78 -2.30 -5.97
C SER A 233 -10.37 -2.91 -6.01
N VAL A 234 -9.41 -2.30 -5.33
CA VAL A 234 -8.04 -2.84 -5.24
C VAL A 234 -8.02 -4.11 -4.38
N GLN A 235 -8.77 -4.17 -3.27
CA GLN A 235 -8.93 -5.41 -2.50
C GLN A 235 -9.56 -6.54 -3.33
N THR A 236 -10.58 -6.24 -4.15
CA THR A 236 -11.24 -7.23 -5.02
C THR A 236 -10.25 -7.72 -6.07
N SER A 237 -9.48 -6.81 -6.67
CA SER A 237 -8.41 -7.11 -7.62
C SER A 237 -7.34 -8.03 -7.04
N VAL A 238 -6.91 -7.78 -5.80
CA VAL A 238 -5.98 -8.63 -5.06
C VAL A 238 -6.55 -10.03 -4.87
N PHE A 239 -7.80 -10.12 -4.39
CA PHE A 239 -8.44 -11.40 -4.10
C PHE A 239 -8.46 -12.30 -5.34
N VAL A 240 -8.83 -11.73 -6.49
CA VAL A 240 -8.88 -12.42 -7.79
C VAL A 240 -7.52 -12.92 -8.20
N TYR A 241 -6.51 -12.08 -8.05
CA TYR A 241 -5.15 -12.46 -8.40
C TYR A 241 -4.69 -13.63 -7.54
N LEU A 242 -4.87 -13.56 -6.23
CA LEU A 242 -4.49 -14.63 -5.32
C LEU A 242 -5.29 -15.91 -5.58
N LEU A 243 -6.55 -15.78 -6.00
CA LEU A 243 -7.36 -16.89 -6.49
C LEU A 243 -6.71 -17.49 -7.74
N ASN A 244 -6.43 -16.71 -8.78
CA ASN A 244 -5.78 -17.21 -10.00
C ASN A 244 -4.44 -17.90 -9.72
N VAL A 245 -3.58 -17.30 -8.90
CA VAL A 245 -2.30 -17.90 -8.48
C VAL A 245 -2.54 -19.23 -7.75
N TYR A 246 -3.53 -19.29 -6.88
CA TYR A 246 -3.89 -20.53 -6.18
C TYR A 246 -4.38 -21.63 -7.13
N LEU A 247 -5.06 -21.26 -8.21
CA LEU A 247 -5.58 -22.21 -9.19
C LEU A 247 -4.50 -22.75 -10.12
N GLU A 248 -3.52 -21.92 -10.47
CA GLU A 248 -2.33 -22.34 -11.21
C GLU A 248 -1.40 -23.17 -10.32
N THR A 249 -1.17 -22.72 -9.09
CA THR A 249 -0.26 -23.34 -8.13
C THR A 249 -0.90 -23.38 -6.72
N PRO A 250 -1.64 -24.45 -6.37
CA PRO A 250 -2.26 -24.57 -5.06
C PRO A 250 -1.23 -24.54 -3.92
N MET A 251 -1.34 -23.55 -3.04
CA MET A 251 -0.50 -23.38 -1.85
C MET A 251 -1.36 -23.32 -0.59
N TYR A 252 -0.86 -23.91 0.50
CA TYR A 252 -1.65 -24.02 1.73
C TYR A 252 -1.85 -22.64 2.38
N TYR A 253 -0.85 -21.76 2.31
CA TYR A 253 -0.97 -20.39 2.83
C TYR A 253 -1.97 -19.55 2.02
N LEU A 254 -2.01 -19.71 0.69
CA LEU A 254 -2.96 -19.01 -0.18
C LEU A 254 -4.39 -19.45 0.09
N ALA A 255 -4.62 -20.76 0.30
CA ALA A 255 -5.93 -21.26 0.69
C ALA A 255 -6.41 -20.67 2.03
N HIS A 256 -5.50 -20.60 3.02
CA HIS A 256 -5.81 -19.94 4.29
C HIS A 256 -6.14 -18.46 4.07
N PHE A 257 -5.34 -17.76 3.27
CA PHE A 257 -5.56 -16.34 2.95
C PHE A 257 -6.90 -16.12 2.26
N LEU A 258 -7.22 -16.85 1.19
CA LEU A 258 -8.49 -16.74 0.47
C LEU A 258 -9.71 -16.96 1.38
N THR A 259 -9.58 -17.82 2.39
CA THR A 259 -10.66 -18.14 3.34
C THR A 259 -10.67 -17.27 4.60
N SER A 260 -9.68 -16.40 4.79
CA SER A 260 -9.61 -15.40 5.87
C SER A 260 -9.76 -13.97 5.35
N PHE A 261 -9.50 -13.73 4.07
CA PHE A 261 -9.46 -12.40 3.47
C PHE A 261 -10.78 -11.64 3.60
N VAL A 262 -11.90 -12.35 3.40
CA VAL A 262 -13.26 -11.79 3.45
C VAL A 262 -13.61 -11.26 4.85
N PRO A 263 -13.53 -12.07 5.92
CA PRO A 263 -13.78 -11.57 7.28
C PRO A 263 -12.75 -10.53 7.75
N GLU A 264 -11.48 -10.61 7.36
CA GLU A 264 -10.41 -9.77 7.94
C GLU A 264 -10.26 -8.40 7.24
N HIS A 265 -10.54 -8.27 5.93
CA HIS A 265 -10.25 -7.03 5.18
C HIS A 265 -11.46 -6.28 4.64
N TYR A 266 -12.63 -6.92 4.56
CA TYR A 266 -13.86 -6.28 4.08
C TYR A 266 -14.82 -5.87 5.21
N LYS A 267 -14.88 -6.61 6.33
CA LYS A 267 -15.76 -6.28 7.47
C LYS A 267 -15.49 -4.92 8.10
N GLY A 268 -14.25 -4.41 8.00
CA GLY A 268 -13.89 -3.08 8.51
C GLY A 268 -14.68 -1.92 7.88
N LYS A 269 -15.35 -2.12 6.74
CA LYS A 269 -16.10 -1.08 6.02
C LYS A 269 -17.62 -1.29 5.99
N LYS A 270 -18.12 -2.47 6.36
CA LYS A 270 -19.56 -2.81 6.37
C LYS A 270 -19.88 -3.71 7.56
N THR A 271 -20.26 -3.11 8.69
CA THR A 271 -20.46 -3.80 9.98
C THR A 271 -21.69 -4.72 10.04
N ASN A 272 -22.55 -4.72 9.01
CA ASN A 272 -23.86 -5.38 9.04
C ASN A 272 -24.03 -6.56 8.07
N GLU A 273 -23.02 -6.87 7.23
CA GLU A 273 -23.08 -7.98 6.25
C GLU A 273 -22.42 -9.26 6.84
N SER A 274 -23.00 -10.43 6.56
CA SER A 274 -22.40 -11.73 6.91
C SER A 274 -21.19 -12.05 6.01
N ASP A 275 -20.25 -12.90 6.46
CA ASP A 275 -19.07 -13.27 5.66
C ASP A 275 -19.44 -13.91 4.31
N ASP A 276 -20.55 -14.68 4.28
CA ASP A 276 -21.10 -15.27 3.07
C ASP A 276 -21.65 -14.22 2.10
N GLU A 277 -22.30 -13.16 2.59
CA GLU A 277 -22.78 -12.05 1.76
C GLU A 277 -21.63 -11.25 1.17
N ILE A 278 -20.59 -10.98 1.97
CA ILE A 278 -19.41 -10.25 1.50
C ILE A 278 -18.68 -11.06 0.41
N LEU A 279 -18.46 -12.37 0.62
CA LEU A 279 -17.83 -13.22 -0.39
C LEU A 279 -18.65 -13.24 -1.69
N LYS A 280 -19.99 -13.36 -1.58
CA LYS A 280 -20.88 -13.30 -2.75
C LYS A 280 -20.81 -11.95 -3.45
N ASN A 281 -20.71 -10.84 -2.72
CA ASN A 281 -20.60 -9.50 -3.29
C ASN A 281 -19.27 -9.32 -4.05
N ILE A 282 -18.15 -9.79 -3.48
CA ILE A 282 -16.84 -9.79 -4.16
C ILE A 282 -16.90 -10.61 -5.44
N LEU A 283 -17.46 -11.82 -5.38
CA LEU A 283 -17.65 -12.65 -6.57
C LEU A 283 -18.61 -11.99 -7.57
N LEU A 284 -19.68 -11.35 -7.11
CA LEU A 284 -20.63 -10.66 -7.98
C LEU A 284 -19.95 -9.51 -8.74
N GLU A 285 -19.14 -8.68 -8.08
CA GLU A 285 -18.34 -7.62 -8.73
C GLU A 285 -17.48 -8.18 -9.87
N LEU A 286 -16.96 -9.40 -9.71
CA LEU A 286 -16.12 -10.05 -10.72
C LEU A 286 -16.88 -10.58 -11.92
N TYR A 287 -18.05 -11.17 -11.69
CA TYR A 287 -18.86 -11.78 -12.75
C TYR A 287 -19.81 -10.79 -13.43
N THR A 288 -20.01 -9.58 -12.89
CA THR A 288 -20.94 -8.57 -13.45
C THR A 288 -20.24 -7.40 -14.16
N GLU A 289 -18.98 -7.09 -13.86
CA GLU A 289 -18.28 -5.92 -14.42
C GLU A 289 -17.34 -6.23 -15.62
N GLU A 290 -17.81 -6.97 -16.62
CA GLU A 290 -17.04 -7.23 -17.86
C GLU A 290 -16.65 -5.94 -18.64
N GLU A 291 -17.32 -4.80 -18.40
CA GLU A 291 -17.06 -3.53 -19.09
C GLU A 291 -16.17 -2.54 -18.31
N THR A 292 -16.08 -2.62 -16.99
CA THR A 292 -15.29 -1.67 -16.17
C THR A 292 -13.83 -2.09 -16.04
N TYR A 293 -13.56 -3.39 -15.86
CA TYR A 293 -12.19 -3.93 -15.78
C TYR A 293 -11.41 -3.78 -17.09
N LYS A 294 -12.09 -3.73 -18.24
CA LYS A 294 -11.49 -3.40 -19.54
C LYS A 294 -11.09 -1.92 -19.68
N LYS A 295 -11.70 -1.01 -18.89
CA LYS A 295 -11.45 0.44 -18.96
C LYS A 295 -10.41 0.94 -17.98
N SER A 296 -10.15 0.23 -16.87
CA SER A 296 -9.22 0.69 -15.83
C SER A 296 -7.74 0.52 -16.17
N GLY A 297 -7.37 -0.08 -17.31
CA GLY A 297 -5.97 -0.23 -17.74
C GLY A 297 -5.11 -1.16 -16.87
N PHE A 298 -5.50 -1.40 -15.61
CA PHE A 298 -4.85 -2.28 -14.65
C PHE A 298 -4.66 -3.72 -15.12
N PHE A 299 -5.51 -4.15 -16.06
CA PHE A 299 -5.64 -5.54 -16.47
C PHE A 299 -5.59 -5.74 -17.99
N THR A 300 -4.91 -4.89 -18.74
CA THR A 300 -4.75 -5.10 -20.19
C THR A 300 -3.93 -6.35 -20.55
N ASN A 301 -3.27 -6.98 -19.57
CA ASN A 301 -2.59 -8.28 -19.76
C ASN A 301 -3.33 -9.48 -19.16
N HIS A 302 -4.58 -9.35 -18.70
CA HIS A 302 -5.41 -10.52 -18.43
C HIS A 302 -6.08 -11.04 -19.71
N GLU A 303 -5.23 -11.51 -20.65
CA GLU A 303 -5.58 -12.72 -21.39
C GLU A 303 -5.70 -13.94 -20.45
N ILE A 304 -5.24 -13.85 -19.19
CA ILE A 304 -5.27 -14.95 -18.20
C ILE A 304 -6.70 -15.37 -17.81
N ILE A 305 -7.70 -14.47 -17.85
CA ILE A 305 -9.10 -14.90 -17.63
C ILE A 305 -9.70 -15.59 -18.86
N HIS A 306 -9.09 -15.45 -20.06
CA HIS A 306 -9.76 -15.91 -21.28
C HIS A 306 -8.95 -16.70 -22.31
N LYS A 307 -7.62 -16.85 -22.20
CA LYS A 307 -6.85 -17.57 -23.22
C LYS A 307 -5.63 -18.28 -22.64
N THR A 308 -5.67 -19.60 -22.83
CA THR A 308 -4.56 -20.59 -22.83
C THR A 308 -4.27 -21.37 -21.54
N LEU A 309 -5.15 -22.32 -21.18
CA LEU A 309 -4.89 -23.77 -20.95
C LEU A 309 -6.08 -24.44 -20.20
N PRO A 310 -6.19 -25.78 -20.13
CA PRO A 310 -7.48 -26.49 -20.16
C PRO A 310 -8.30 -26.56 -18.85
N ASN A 311 -7.85 -26.01 -17.71
CA ASN A 311 -8.37 -26.42 -16.38
C ASN A 311 -8.64 -25.30 -15.34
N GLY A 312 -8.82 -24.01 -15.67
CA GLY A 312 -9.10 -22.99 -14.62
C GLY A 312 -9.88 -21.74 -15.08
N ILE A 313 -11.10 -21.41 -14.63
CA ILE A 313 -11.97 -22.06 -13.63
C ILE A 313 -13.42 -21.51 -13.66
N LEU A 314 -14.35 -22.25 -13.03
CA LEU A 314 -15.66 -21.84 -12.45
C LEU A 314 -16.53 -20.94 -13.37
N PRO A 315 -17.34 -21.52 -14.29
CA PRO A 315 -18.09 -20.75 -15.28
C PRO A 315 -19.15 -19.82 -14.66
N THR A 316 -19.51 -20.05 -13.40
CA THR A 316 -20.54 -19.27 -12.71
C THR A 316 -20.08 -18.84 -11.32
N LEU A 317 -20.67 -17.74 -10.84
CA LEU A 317 -20.54 -17.27 -9.47
C LEU A 317 -20.81 -18.39 -8.46
N GLU A 318 -21.84 -19.21 -8.68
CA GLU A 318 -22.19 -20.34 -7.82
C GLU A 318 -21.06 -21.36 -7.73
N SER A 319 -20.43 -21.68 -8.86
CA SER A 319 -19.32 -22.62 -8.88
C SER A 319 -18.09 -22.05 -8.15
N ALA A 320 -17.83 -20.74 -8.28
CA ALA A 320 -16.78 -20.04 -7.53
C ALA A 320 -17.01 -20.05 -6.03
N TYR A 321 -18.25 -19.77 -5.64
CA TYR A 321 -18.67 -19.82 -4.25
C TYR A 321 -18.57 -21.23 -3.67
N GLU A 322 -19.05 -22.25 -4.38
CA GLU A 322 -18.99 -23.65 -3.93
C GLU A 322 -17.53 -24.09 -3.73
N PHE A 323 -16.62 -23.77 -4.65
CA PHE A 323 -15.21 -24.12 -4.51
C PHE A 323 -14.57 -23.56 -3.23
N LEU A 324 -14.83 -22.28 -2.91
CA LEU A 324 -14.23 -21.61 -1.76
C LEU A 324 -14.83 -22.06 -0.42
N THR A 325 -16.08 -22.51 -0.41
CA THR A 325 -16.85 -22.78 0.82
C THR A 325 -17.02 -24.27 1.11
N ARG A 326 -16.96 -25.14 0.11
CA ARG A 326 -17.19 -26.58 0.26
C ARG A 326 -16.09 -27.24 1.08
N LYS A 327 -16.50 -28.14 1.97
CA LYS A 327 -15.64 -29.04 2.73
C LYS A 327 -15.75 -30.47 2.17
N PRO A 328 -14.71 -31.30 2.31
CA PRO A 328 -14.80 -32.72 1.97
C PRO A 328 -15.74 -33.44 2.94
N ASP A 329 -16.58 -34.34 2.42
CA ASP A 329 -17.51 -35.14 3.23
C ASP A 329 -16.78 -36.14 4.14
N ASN A 330 -15.67 -36.68 3.65
CA ASN A 330 -14.76 -37.57 4.38
C ASN A 330 -13.32 -37.22 3.98
N TYR A 331 -12.35 -37.49 4.87
CA TYR A 331 -10.92 -37.29 4.59
C TYR A 331 -10.10 -38.53 4.97
N ASN A 332 -9.01 -38.75 4.24
CA ASN A 332 -8.03 -39.79 4.54
C ASN A 332 -6.74 -39.16 5.08
N ILE A 333 -6.27 -39.63 6.24
CA ILE A 333 -5.02 -39.16 6.87
C ILE A 333 -3.83 -39.25 5.91
N GLU A 334 -3.77 -40.25 5.04
CA GLU A 334 -2.65 -40.47 4.11
C GLU A 334 -2.53 -39.41 3.01
N THR A 335 -3.61 -38.69 2.73
CA THR A 335 -3.72 -37.74 1.60
C THR A 335 -4.28 -36.38 2.02
N ILE A 336 -4.48 -36.15 3.33
CA ILE A 336 -5.22 -34.99 3.84
C ILE A 336 -4.64 -33.65 3.40
N VAL A 337 -3.31 -33.53 3.30
CA VAL A 337 -2.68 -32.28 2.87
C VAL A 337 -2.98 -32.01 1.39
N GLU A 338 -2.86 -33.03 0.54
CA GLU A 338 -3.15 -32.92 -0.89
C GLU A 338 -4.65 -32.70 -1.14
N ASP A 339 -5.52 -33.35 -0.38
CA ASP A 339 -6.97 -33.15 -0.47
C ASP A 339 -7.40 -31.78 0.04
N SER A 340 -6.74 -31.24 1.07
CA SER A 340 -7.01 -29.88 1.56
C SER A 340 -6.72 -28.80 0.53
N LEU A 341 -5.78 -29.04 -0.40
CA LEU A 341 -5.49 -28.12 -1.51
C LEU A 341 -6.58 -28.15 -2.60
N LYS A 342 -7.53 -29.09 -2.56
CA LYS A 342 -8.72 -29.10 -3.42
C LYS A 342 -9.91 -28.39 -2.77
N PHE A 343 -9.86 -28.19 -1.45
CA PHE A 343 -10.94 -27.61 -0.64
C PHE A 343 -10.37 -26.51 0.27
N PRO A 344 -10.25 -25.25 -0.21
CA PRO A 344 -9.66 -24.15 0.54
C PRO A 344 -10.19 -24.01 1.98
N SER A 345 -11.51 -24.13 2.16
CA SER A 345 -12.18 -24.05 3.47
C SER A 345 -11.74 -25.12 4.48
N PHE A 346 -11.22 -26.26 4.00
CA PHE A 346 -10.79 -27.38 4.83
C PHE A 346 -9.38 -27.18 5.40
N THR A 347 -8.53 -26.37 4.75
CA THR A 347 -7.14 -26.15 5.17
C THR A 347 -7.01 -25.80 6.66
N LYS A 348 -7.86 -24.93 7.21
CA LYS A 348 -7.85 -24.56 8.63
C LYS A 348 -7.94 -25.78 9.59
N HIS A 349 -8.65 -26.85 9.20
CA HIS A 349 -8.86 -28.04 10.05
C HIS A 349 -7.67 -29.01 10.01
N VAL A 350 -6.81 -28.97 8.98
CA VAL A 350 -5.65 -29.86 8.86
C VAL A 350 -4.69 -29.70 10.04
N THR A 351 -4.54 -28.47 10.53
CA THR A 351 -3.68 -28.18 11.68
C THR A 351 -4.28 -28.70 12.98
N GLU A 352 -5.60 -28.56 13.16
CA GLU A 352 -6.32 -29.10 14.33
C GLU A 352 -6.21 -30.62 14.39
N ILE A 353 -6.37 -31.29 13.25
CA ILE A 353 -6.22 -32.74 13.13
C ILE A 353 -4.78 -33.15 13.47
N TYR A 354 -3.78 -32.43 12.97
CA TYR A 354 -2.38 -32.74 13.29
C TYR A 354 -2.06 -32.57 14.78
N LEU A 355 -2.49 -31.46 15.39
CA LEU A 355 -2.35 -31.23 16.83
C LEU A 355 -3.04 -32.32 17.65
N GLN A 356 -4.25 -32.71 17.27
CA GLN A 356 -4.98 -33.79 17.92
C GLN A 356 -4.18 -35.10 17.85
N LYS A 357 -3.65 -35.47 16.68
CA LYS A 357 -2.86 -36.71 16.52
C LYS A 357 -1.56 -36.73 17.29
N LEU A 358 -0.88 -35.59 17.40
CA LEU A 358 0.30 -35.44 18.26
C LEU A 358 -0.07 -35.64 19.74
N ASN A 359 -1.15 -35.00 20.20
CA ASN A 359 -1.60 -35.07 21.59
C ASN A 359 -2.13 -36.47 21.97
N ASP A 360 -2.80 -37.15 21.04
CA ASP A 360 -3.28 -38.52 21.21
C ASP A 360 -2.13 -39.56 21.17
N LYS A 361 -0.90 -39.14 20.90
CA LYS A 361 0.29 -39.98 20.69
C LYS A 361 0.07 -41.06 19.61
N ASP A 362 -0.72 -40.75 18.58
CA ASP A 362 -0.95 -41.62 17.43
C ASP A 362 0.26 -41.56 16.50
N ILE A 363 1.25 -42.44 16.75
CA ILE A 363 2.53 -42.44 16.02
C ILE A 363 2.33 -42.61 14.51
N PRO A 364 1.60 -43.64 14.02
CA PRO A 364 1.41 -43.83 12.57
C PRO A 364 0.79 -42.62 11.88
N ALA A 365 -0.28 -42.04 12.46
CA ALA A 365 -0.94 -40.87 11.86
C ALA A 365 -0.03 -39.64 11.89
N SER A 366 0.62 -39.36 13.02
CA SER A 366 1.48 -38.19 13.19
C SER A 366 2.70 -38.21 12.25
N VAL A 367 3.34 -39.38 12.11
CA VAL A 367 4.46 -39.57 11.17
C VAL A 367 3.98 -39.42 9.72
N CYS A 368 2.80 -39.97 9.39
CA CYS A 368 2.20 -39.84 8.06
C CYS A 368 1.89 -38.37 7.69
N LEU A 369 1.30 -37.61 8.61
CA LEU A 369 1.02 -36.19 8.43
C LEU A 369 2.31 -35.37 8.30
N THR A 370 3.29 -35.62 9.17
CA THR A 370 4.61 -34.97 9.11
C THR A 370 5.28 -35.20 7.75
N LYS A 371 5.19 -36.42 7.21
CA LYS A 371 5.73 -36.78 5.89
C LYS A 371 5.09 -36.00 4.74
N GLN A 372 3.82 -35.64 4.87
CA GLN A 372 3.12 -34.80 3.91
C GLN A 372 3.53 -33.33 4.09
N MET A 373 3.47 -32.82 5.32
CA MET A 373 3.74 -31.42 5.66
C MET A 373 5.17 -30.99 5.36
N ILE A 374 6.17 -31.86 5.57
CA ILE A 374 7.58 -31.54 5.33
C ILE A 374 7.88 -31.19 3.86
N LYS A 375 7.03 -31.62 2.91
CA LYS A 375 7.19 -31.28 1.49
C LYS A 375 6.89 -29.79 1.22
N ILE A 376 6.01 -29.19 2.02
CA ILE A 376 5.50 -27.82 1.90
C ILE A 376 5.55 -27.05 3.24
N TYR A 377 6.56 -27.34 4.08
CA TYR A 377 6.64 -26.83 5.45
C TYR A 377 6.67 -25.29 5.54
N CYS A 378 7.16 -24.60 4.50
CA CYS A 378 7.17 -23.14 4.45
C CYS A 378 5.75 -22.57 4.49
N ASP A 379 4.80 -23.19 3.79
CA ASP A 379 3.40 -22.77 3.73
C ASP A 379 2.74 -22.94 5.12
N PHE A 380 2.91 -24.12 5.74
CA PHE A 380 2.40 -24.39 7.08
C PHE A 380 2.99 -23.43 8.11
N ARG A 381 4.29 -23.16 8.07
CA ARG A 381 4.93 -22.19 8.97
C ARG A 381 4.29 -20.81 8.85
N ILE A 382 4.12 -20.30 7.63
CA ILE A 382 3.52 -18.98 7.40
C ILE A 382 2.09 -18.98 7.96
N THR A 383 1.28 -19.98 7.63
CA THR A 383 -0.09 -20.10 8.14
C THR A 383 -0.16 -20.19 9.65
N TRP A 384 0.69 -20.99 10.29
CA TRP A 384 0.68 -21.12 11.75
C TRP A 384 1.17 -19.85 12.45
N TYR A 385 2.08 -19.11 11.83
CA TYR A 385 2.52 -17.82 12.32
C TYR A 385 1.39 -16.79 12.23
N THR A 386 0.70 -16.68 11.09
CA THR A 386 -0.42 -15.74 10.92
C THR A 386 -1.59 -16.06 11.84
N GLN A 387 -1.83 -17.35 12.11
CA GLN A 387 -2.85 -17.81 13.07
C GLN A 387 -2.44 -17.67 14.55
N GLY A 388 -1.17 -17.32 14.85
CA GLY A 388 -0.67 -17.23 16.22
C GLY A 388 -0.53 -18.57 16.94
N ILE A 389 -0.50 -19.70 16.22
CA ILE A 389 -0.41 -21.06 16.79
C ILE A 389 0.94 -21.74 16.57
N LEU A 390 1.88 -21.08 15.89
CA LEU A 390 3.20 -21.64 15.55
C LEU A 390 3.92 -22.30 16.72
N PHE A 391 4.06 -21.60 17.85
CA PHE A 391 4.78 -22.12 19.02
C PHE A 391 4.00 -23.21 19.76
N THR A 392 2.66 -23.18 19.70
CA THR A 392 1.81 -24.27 20.19
C THR A 392 2.06 -25.56 19.40
N VAL A 393 2.15 -25.46 18.08
CA VAL A 393 2.47 -26.60 17.21
C VAL A 393 3.90 -27.09 17.45
N LEU A 394 4.89 -26.19 17.53
CA LEU A 394 6.27 -26.57 17.83
C LEU A 394 6.39 -27.29 19.19
N LYS A 395 5.66 -26.84 20.21
CA LYS A 395 5.59 -27.51 21.52
C LYS A 395 5.02 -28.92 21.39
N ALA A 396 3.89 -29.08 20.70
CA ALA A 396 3.28 -30.40 20.50
C ALA A 396 4.19 -31.36 19.73
N ILE A 397 4.90 -30.88 18.71
CA ILE A 397 5.89 -31.67 17.98
C ILE A 397 7.03 -32.08 18.92
N TYR A 398 7.54 -31.16 19.75
CA TYR A 398 8.60 -31.46 20.72
C TYR A 398 8.18 -32.52 21.74
N GLU A 399 7.01 -32.38 22.36
CA GLU A 399 6.50 -33.37 23.31
C GLU A 399 6.35 -34.75 22.64
N PHE A 400 5.83 -34.79 21.41
CA PHE A 400 5.73 -36.03 20.65
C PHE A 400 7.10 -36.62 20.28
N MET A 401 8.10 -35.80 19.94
CA MET A 401 9.46 -36.27 19.65
C MET A 401 10.12 -36.98 20.84
N LYS A 402 9.80 -36.59 22.08
CA LYS A 402 10.33 -37.22 23.30
C LYS A 402 9.88 -38.67 23.47
N ASP A 403 8.78 -39.07 22.84
CA ASP A 403 8.24 -40.44 22.90
C ASP A 403 8.77 -41.35 21.77
N LEU A 404 9.53 -40.81 20.80
CA LEU A 404 9.95 -41.55 19.60
C LEU A 404 11.29 -42.29 19.77
N THR A 405 11.21 -43.59 20.01
CA THR A 405 12.38 -44.48 20.08
C THR A 405 12.89 -44.97 18.72
N ASN A 406 12.03 -44.98 17.69
CA ASN A 406 12.40 -45.39 16.34
C ASN A 406 13.18 -44.26 15.62
N GLU A 407 14.43 -44.54 15.20
CA GLU A 407 15.30 -43.54 14.58
C GLU A 407 14.75 -42.96 13.26
N GLU A 408 14.03 -43.75 12.44
CA GLU A 408 13.48 -43.25 11.16
C GLU A 408 12.32 -42.27 11.39
N SER A 409 11.40 -42.61 12.29
CA SER A 409 10.30 -41.72 12.69
C SER A 409 10.83 -40.47 13.39
N PHE A 410 11.81 -40.63 14.28
CA PHE A 410 12.46 -39.51 14.94
C PHE A 410 13.15 -38.58 13.94
N GLU A 411 13.92 -39.11 12.97
CA GLU A 411 14.58 -38.33 11.93
C GLU A 411 13.57 -37.45 11.18
N LEU A 412 12.45 -38.02 10.72
CA LEU A 412 11.46 -37.27 9.97
C LEU A 412 10.87 -36.12 10.79
N VAL A 413 10.46 -36.39 12.03
CA VAL A 413 9.81 -35.40 12.89
C VAL A 413 10.80 -34.35 13.37
N PHE A 414 12.02 -34.75 13.71
CA PHE A 414 13.09 -33.83 14.09
C PHE A 414 13.49 -32.92 12.94
N ILE A 415 13.66 -33.45 11.72
CA ILE A 415 13.99 -32.62 10.57
C ILE A 415 12.83 -31.67 10.23
N PHE A 416 11.57 -32.10 10.40
CA PHE A 416 10.41 -31.21 10.25
C PHE A 416 10.43 -30.07 11.26
N PHE A 417 10.63 -30.39 12.55
CA PHE A 417 10.78 -29.40 13.63
C PHE A 417 11.89 -28.39 13.31
N ILE A 418 13.09 -28.88 12.98
CA ILE A 418 14.23 -28.02 12.62
C ILE A 418 13.95 -27.19 11.37
N SER A 419 13.24 -27.73 10.38
CA SER A 419 12.87 -26.98 9.16
C SER A 419 11.97 -25.79 9.47
N ILE A 420 11.01 -25.94 10.39
CA ILE A 420 10.14 -24.85 10.83
C ILE A 420 10.92 -23.85 11.70
N PHE A 421 11.64 -24.36 12.68
CA PHE A 421 12.37 -23.55 13.67
C PHE A 421 13.48 -22.72 13.03
N GLU A 422 14.31 -23.32 12.17
CA GLU A 422 15.36 -22.61 11.43
C GLU A 422 14.80 -21.47 10.60
N ASN A 423 13.68 -21.71 9.92
CA ASN A 423 13.03 -20.70 9.09
C ASN A 423 12.45 -19.54 9.91
N CYS A 424 12.27 -19.66 11.22
CA CYS A 424 11.89 -18.54 12.07
C CYS A 424 13.10 -17.64 12.35
N ILE A 425 14.26 -18.25 12.62
CA ILE A 425 15.49 -17.55 12.99
C ILE A 425 16.15 -16.87 11.79
N MET A 426 16.16 -17.54 10.63
CA MET A 426 16.76 -17.04 9.38
C MET A 426 16.26 -15.65 8.95
N MET A 427 15.09 -15.23 9.43
CA MET A 427 14.46 -13.98 9.00
C MET A 427 15.11 -12.74 9.64
N GLY A 428 15.86 -12.89 10.74
CA GLY A 428 16.45 -11.74 11.44
C GLY A 428 15.43 -10.79 12.08
N ASN A 429 14.21 -11.28 12.31
CA ASN A 429 13.14 -10.51 12.92
C ASN A 429 13.31 -10.53 14.45
N ASN A 430 13.49 -9.36 15.07
CA ASN A 430 13.75 -9.25 16.50
C ASN A 430 12.61 -9.83 17.37
N LYS A 431 11.35 -9.59 17.01
CA LYS A 431 10.19 -10.08 17.77
C LYS A 431 10.07 -11.59 17.67
N LEU A 432 10.16 -12.15 16.47
CA LEU A 432 10.13 -13.60 16.26
C LEU A 432 11.34 -14.28 16.91
N ASN A 433 12.53 -13.66 16.83
CA ASN A 433 13.73 -14.15 17.51
C ASN A 433 13.55 -14.16 19.03
N ASN A 434 12.96 -13.11 19.61
CA ASN A 434 12.64 -13.07 21.05
C ASN A 434 11.63 -14.16 21.41
N GLN A 435 10.58 -14.37 20.61
CA GLN A 435 9.63 -15.46 20.82
C GLN A 435 10.27 -16.85 20.70
N CYS A 436 11.21 -17.04 19.77
CA CYS A 436 12.00 -18.27 19.66
C CYS A 436 12.86 -18.49 20.91
N LYS A 437 13.48 -17.43 21.43
CA LYS A 437 14.29 -17.49 22.65
C LYS A 437 13.43 -17.82 23.88
N ASP A 438 12.30 -17.13 24.05
CA ASP A 438 11.33 -17.40 25.11
C ASP A 438 10.81 -18.83 25.02
N PHE A 439 10.53 -19.32 23.81
CA PHE A 439 10.12 -20.71 23.58
C PHE A 439 11.22 -21.70 24.00
N ILE A 440 12.48 -21.48 23.61
CA ILE A 440 13.60 -22.34 24.04
C ILE A 440 13.73 -22.33 25.56
N ASP A 441 13.63 -21.16 26.19
CA ASP A 441 13.88 -21.01 27.62
C ASP A 441 12.76 -21.60 28.48
N THR A 442 11.51 -21.50 28.03
CA THR A 442 10.32 -21.87 28.82
C THR A 442 9.71 -23.23 28.46
N CYS A 443 9.88 -23.72 27.23
CA CYS A 443 9.18 -24.91 26.74
C CYS A 443 10.08 -26.11 26.46
N LEU A 444 11.40 -25.92 26.36
CA LEU A 444 12.34 -26.99 26.02
C LEU A 444 13.19 -27.38 27.22
N ASP A 445 13.45 -28.68 27.31
CA ASP A 445 14.34 -29.28 28.31
C ASP A 445 15.67 -29.67 27.67
N GLU A 446 16.65 -30.02 28.51
CA GLU A 446 17.86 -30.67 28.01
C GLU A 446 17.54 -32.04 27.42
N PRO A 447 18.21 -32.46 26.33
CA PRO A 447 19.38 -31.84 25.70
C PRO A 447 19.08 -30.91 24.50
N LEU A 448 17.81 -30.82 24.07
CA LEU A 448 17.44 -30.04 22.87
C LEU A 448 17.59 -28.53 23.11
N LYS A 449 17.32 -28.07 24.34
CA LYS A 449 17.53 -26.68 24.76
C LYS A 449 18.96 -26.22 24.44
N SER A 450 19.98 -26.93 24.93
CA SER A 450 21.39 -26.61 24.65
C SER A 450 21.73 -26.60 23.17
N LEU A 451 21.22 -27.57 22.41
CA LEU A 451 21.46 -27.65 20.97
C LEU A 451 20.91 -26.41 20.25
N LEU A 452 19.68 -26.01 20.55
CA LEU A 452 19.04 -24.86 19.91
C LEU A 452 19.61 -23.53 20.39
N LEU A 453 20.03 -23.40 21.65
CA LEU A 453 20.76 -22.21 22.11
C LEU A 453 22.08 -22.03 21.37
N ASN A 454 22.80 -23.13 21.10
CA ASN A 454 24.02 -23.10 20.28
C ASN A 454 23.74 -22.79 18.81
N PHE A 455 22.59 -23.21 18.30
CA PHE A 455 22.14 -22.83 16.97
C PHE A 455 21.84 -21.33 16.91
N PHE A 456 21.11 -20.83 17.90
CA PHE A 456 20.65 -19.45 18.02
C PHE A 456 21.75 -18.44 18.38
N SER A 457 22.82 -18.87 19.08
CA SER A 457 23.86 -17.95 19.55
C SER A 457 24.61 -17.31 18.39
N GLY A 458 24.61 -15.97 18.28
CA GLY A 458 25.38 -15.24 17.26
C GLY A 458 26.91 -15.40 17.37
N THR A 459 27.39 -16.19 18.33
CA THR A 459 28.80 -16.45 18.57
C THR A 459 29.35 -17.50 17.61
N ASN A 460 30.58 -17.30 17.11
CA ASN A 460 31.32 -18.31 16.33
C ASN A 460 31.85 -19.49 17.19
N LEU A 461 31.28 -19.68 18.38
CA LEU A 461 31.71 -20.66 19.38
C LEU A 461 30.50 -21.51 19.79
N ILE A 462 30.76 -22.79 20.05
CA ILE A 462 29.80 -23.68 20.69
C ILE A 462 29.99 -23.54 22.20
N THR A 463 28.99 -23.03 22.91
CA THR A 463 28.99 -22.86 24.36
C THR A 463 28.41 -24.10 25.05
N THR A 464 29.06 -24.53 26.13
CA THR A 464 28.56 -25.56 27.06
C THR A 464 27.82 -24.88 28.21
N ASN A 465 26.85 -25.56 28.83
CA ASN A 465 25.96 -25.01 29.86
C ASN A 465 26.69 -24.35 31.05
N GLU A 466 27.92 -24.74 31.36
CA GLU A 466 28.81 -24.10 32.35
C GLU A 466 29.01 -22.59 32.11
N THR A 467 28.85 -22.12 30.86
CA THR A 467 29.04 -20.71 30.49
C THR A 467 27.74 -19.92 30.27
N LEU A 468 26.58 -20.60 30.20
CA LEU A 468 25.29 -19.98 29.85
C LEU A 468 24.40 -19.70 31.08
N ASN A 469 24.71 -20.26 32.25
CA ASN A 469 24.03 -19.95 33.52
C ASN A 469 25.05 -19.96 34.67
N SER A 470 25.44 -18.80 35.18
CA SER A 470 26.31 -18.69 36.38
C SER A 470 25.62 -19.10 37.70
N ASN A 471 24.55 -19.89 37.66
CA ASN A 471 23.71 -20.24 38.82
C ASN A 471 23.25 -21.71 38.84
N ILE A 472 23.80 -22.60 38.01
CA ILE A 472 23.50 -24.04 38.09
C ILE A 472 24.78 -24.72 38.59
N SER A 473 24.69 -25.35 39.76
CA SER A 473 25.79 -26.04 40.43
C SER A 473 26.33 -27.18 39.57
N ASP A 474 27.62 -27.46 39.76
CA ASP A 474 28.42 -28.50 39.10
C ASP A 474 27.86 -29.93 39.22
N ASP A 475 26.77 -30.13 39.98
CA ASP A 475 26.18 -31.45 40.31
C ASP A 475 25.42 -32.13 39.15
N LEU A 476 25.15 -31.44 38.03
CA LEU A 476 24.38 -32.00 36.89
C LEU A 476 25.25 -32.69 35.82
N PHE A 477 26.59 -32.55 35.90
CA PHE A 477 27.50 -33.07 34.86
C PHE A 477 28.17 -34.40 35.23
N GLU A 478 28.29 -34.76 36.52
CA GLU A 478 28.82 -36.08 36.91
C GLU A 478 27.80 -37.22 36.70
N ASP A 479 26.49 -36.93 36.72
CA ASP A 479 25.43 -37.94 36.51
C ASP A 479 25.25 -38.37 35.04
N ILE A 480 25.82 -37.66 34.06
CA ILE A 480 25.75 -38.09 32.64
C ILE A 480 26.85 -39.11 32.30
N THR A 481 27.90 -39.19 33.11
CA THR A 481 29.05 -40.06 32.83
C THR A 481 29.11 -41.33 33.68
N GLU A 482 28.45 -41.40 34.85
CA GLU A 482 28.66 -42.56 35.74
C GLU A 482 27.44 -43.23 36.40
N THR A 483 26.19 -42.87 36.08
CA THR A 483 25.02 -43.57 36.65
C THR A 483 24.03 -44.10 35.61
N ASP A 484 23.76 -45.41 35.75
CA ASP A 484 22.73 -46.25 35.15
C ASP A 484 22.85 -46.76 33.69
N ASN A 485 23.31 -48.00 33.62
CA ASN A 485 23.20 -48.99 32.53
C ASN A 485 21.74 -49.40 32.18
N ASN A 486 20.75 -48.51 32.24
CA ASN A 486 19.35 -48.88 31.96
C ASN A 486 18.70 -47.96 30.92
N THR A 487 18.63 -48.40 29.66
CA THR A 487 17.62 -48.10 28.61
C THR A 487 17.26 -46.65 28.21
N GLU A 488 17.45 -45.61 29.02
CA GLU A 488 17.16 -44.21 28.66
C GLU A 488 18.27 -43.55 27.82
N ASN A 489 19.50 -44.10 27.88
CA ASN A 489 20.68 -43.59 27.18
C ASN A 489 20.70 -43.84 25.66
N ASP A 490 19.72 -44.55 25.10
CA ASP A 490 19.67 -44.88 23.67
C ASP A 490 18.63 -44.06 22.88
N HIS A 491 17.93 -43.12 23.53
CA HIS A 491 16.92 -42.29 22.86
C HIS A 491 17.59 -41.37 21.82
N PRO A 492 17.05 -41.25 20.58
CA PRO A 492 17.68 -40.48 19.51
C PRO A 492 17.93 -39.00 19.86
N ILE A 493 17.05 -38.39 20.67
CA ILE A 493 17.21 -36.99 21.11
C ILE A 493 18.47 -36.77 21.96
N ASN A 494 18.83 -37.75 22.79
CA ASN A 494 20.01 -37.69 23.67
C ASN A 494 21.32 -37.79 22.86
N LYS A 495 21.28 -38.48 21.72
CA LYS A 495 22.42 -38.62 20.81
C LYS A 495 22.79 -37.30 20.13
N LEU A 496 21.85 -36.35 19.97
CA LEU A 496 22.09 -35.07 19.27
C LEU A 496 23.17 -34.22 19.97
N MET A 497 22.97 -33.91 21.25
CA MET A 497 23.89 -33.04 22.00
C MET A 497 25.18 -33.77 22.35
N LYS A 498 25.10 -35.06 22.68
CA LYS A 498 26.28 -35.90 22.88
C LYS A 498 27.19 -35.88 21.65
N PHE A 499 26.61 -36.07 20.46
CA PHE A 499 27.37 -35.97 19.22
C PHE A 499 27.96 -34.57 19.02
N LEU A 500 27.20 -33.49 19.24
CA LEU A 500 27.73 -32.12 19.09
C LEU A 500 28.93 -31.85 20.02
N LEU A 501 28.86 -32.31 21.27
CA LEU A 501 29.95 -32.19 22.25
C LEU A 501 31.17 -33.00 21.82
N GLU A 502 30.98 -34.25 21.41
CA GLU A 502 32.08 -35.07 20.90
C GLU A 502 32.78 -34.42 19.70
N VAL A 503 32.02 -33.84 18.77
CA VAL A 503 32.56 -33.16 17.60
C VAL A 503 33.30 -31.87 17.99
N LYS A 504 32.77 -31.12 18.96
CA LYS A 504 33.41 -29.92 19.51
C LYS A 504 34.76 -30.28 20.16
N GLU A 505 34.80 -31.29 21.01
CA GLU A 505 36.01 -31.72 21.73
C GLU A 505 37.08 -32.26 20.78
N LYS A 506 36.69 -33.14 19.86
CA LYS A 506 37.62 -33.79 18.92
C LYS A 506 38.00 -32.89 17.75
N ASN A 507 37.25 -31.80 17.51
CA ASN A 507 37.29 -31.00 16.28
C ASN A 507 37.16 -31.85 15.00
N ASP A 508 36.45 -32.97 15.11
CA ASP A 508 36.28 -33.95 14.03
C ASP A 508 35.05 -34.83 14.25
N PHE A 509 34.60 -35.50 13.20
CA PHE A 509 33.50 -36.46 13.25
C PHE A 509 33.76 -37.64 12.30
N ASP A 510 33.11 -38.77 12.57
CA ASP A 510 33.13 -39.94 11.69
C ASP A 510 31.98 -39.88 10.67
N PRO A 511 32.25 -39.81 9.35
CA PRO A 511 31.23 -39.87 8.31
C PRO A 511 30.31 -41.09 8.37
N GLN A 512 30.79 -42.24 8.86
CA GLN A 512 29.97 -43.46 8.94
C GLN A 512 28.83 -43.35 9.95
N VAL A 513 29.06 -42.63 11.05
CA VAL A 513 28.02 -42.33 12.05
C VAL A 513 26.90 -41.51 11.43
N LEU A 514 27.24 -40.50 10.62
CA LEU A 514 26.28 -39.65 9.93
C LEU A 514 25.50 -40.36 8.82
N ILE A 515 26.10 -41.36 8.18
CA ILE A 515 25.42 -42.19 7.18
C ILE A 515 24.40 -43.12 7.85
N LYS A 516 24.73 -43.65 9.04
CA LYS A 516 23.86 -44.55 9.80
C LYS A 516 22.69 -43.81 10.46
N SER A 517 22.94 -42.61 10.99
CA SER A 517 21.94 -41.81 11.71
C SER A 517 21.88 -40.39 11.14
N PRO A 518 21.18 -40.18 10.00
CA PRO A 518 21.19 -38.92 9.26
C PRO A 518 20.68 -37.69 10.02
N TYR A 519 19.85 -37.84 11.05
CA TYR A 519 19.43 -36.72 11.91
C TYR A 519 20.62 -36.03 12.61
N LEU A 520 21.75 -36.72 12.81
CA LEU A 520 22.99 -36.16 13.34
C LEU A 520 23.71 -35.21 12.36
N LEU A 521 23.28 -35.14 11.09
CA LEU A 521 23.78 -34.14 10.16
C LEU A 521 23.46 -32.72 10.61
N VAL A 522 22.35 -32.50 11.32
CA VAL A 522 21.97 -31.18 11.85
C VAL A 522 23.06 -30.63 12.80
N PRO A 523 23.41 -31.30 13.92
CA PRO A 523 24.49 -30.84 14.78
C PRO A 523 25.85 -30.78 14.07
N ALA A 524 26.15 -31.69 13.14
CA ALA A 524 27.40 -31.64 12.36
C ALA A 524 27.50 -30.37 11.49
N PHE A 525 26.41 -30.00 10.82
CA PHE A 525 26.33 -28.75 10.06
C PHE A 525 26.43 -27.53 10.96
N PHE A 526 25.76 -27.52 12.12
CA PHE A 526 25.85 -26.42 13.07
C PHE A 526 27.28 -26.17 13.52
N TRP A 527 27.99 -27.23 13.93
CA TRP A 527 29.42 -27.13 14.26
C TRP A 527 30.24 -26.60 13.09
N GLY A 528 30.05 -27.14 11.89
CA GLY A 528 30.80 -26.73 10.70
C GLY A 528 30.56 -25.26 10.30
N ILE A 529 29.33 -24.78 10.40
CA ILE A 529 28.95 -23.40 10.06
C ILE A 529 29.50 -22.42 11.10
N LYS A 530 29.36 -22.72 12.39
CA LYS A 530 29.82 -21.82 13.48
C LYS A 530 31.35 -21.74 13.53
N THR A 531 32.03 -22.88 13.54
CA THR A 531 33.49 -22.95 13.74
C THR A 531 34.29 -22.75 12.45
N VAL A 532 33.70 -23.07 11.28
CA VAL A 532 34.39 -23.11 9.98
C VAL A 532 35.66 -23.98 10.03
N HIS A 533 35.67 -24.99 10.90
CA HIS A 533 36.85 -25.84 11.09
C HIS A 533 37.18 -26.60 9.80
N PRO A 534 38.46 -26.79 9.41
CA PRO A 534 38.82 -27.46 8.16
C PRO A 534 38.23 -28.87 7.99
N ASN A 535 38.05 -29.61 9.09
CA ASN A 535 37.46 -30.95 9.06
C ASN A 535 35.96 -30.95 8.70
N SER A 536 35.25 -29.82 8.84
CA SER A 536 33.87 -29.70 8.38
C SER A 536 33.72 -29.90 6.87
N LYS A 537 34.79 -29.71 6.08
CA LYS A 537 34.81 -30.03 4.64
C LYS A 537 34.56 -31.52 4.34
N LYS A 538 34.70 -32.41 5.33
CA LYS A 538 34.29 -33.82 5.19
C LYS A 538 32.79 -33.96 4.87
N LEU A 539 31.95 -33.00 5.31
CA LEU A 539 30.52 -32.96 4.97
C LEU A 539 30.26 -32.87 3.46
N TYR A 540 31.20 -32.31 2.68
CA TYR A 540 31.08 -32.26 1.21
C TYR A 540 31.11 -33.61 0.53
N LYS A 541 31.64 -34.64 1.20
CA LYS A 541 31.76 -36.00 0.67
C LYS A 541 30.61 -36.90 1.11
N ILE A 542 29.74 -36.43 2.00
CA ILE A 542 28.64 -37.22 2.55
C ILE A 542 27.37 -36.96 1.73
N LYS A 543 26.75 -38.05 1.28
CA LYS A 543 25.42 -37.99 0.68
C LYS A 543 24.38 -37.93 1.79
N PHE A 544 23.61 -36.85 1.84
CA PHE A 544 22.55 -36.66 2.83
C PHE A 544 21.15 -36.84 2.23
N PRO A 545 20.12 -37.13 3.05
CA PRO A 545 18.74 -37.24 2.59
C PRO A 545 18.25 -35.96 1.91
N LYS A 546 17.26 -36.08 1.01
CA LYS A 546 16.75 -34.96 0.19
C LYS A 546 15.83 -34.00 0.96
N TYR A 547 16.24 -33.57 2.15
CA TYR A 547 15.56 -32.53 2.92
C TYR A 547 16.05 -31.15 2.51
N ARG A 548 15.11 -30.20 2.35
CA ARG A 548 15.43 -28.82 1.95
C ARG A 548 16.33 -28.12 2.98
N VAL A 549 16.10 -28.33 4.28
CA VAL A 549 16.89 -27.72 5.36
C VAL A 549 18.36 -28.18 5.34
N LEU A 550 18.63 -29.48 5.10
CA LEU A 550 20.00 -29.99 4.98
C LEU A 550 20.70 -29.42 3.74
N LYS A 551 19.99 -29.27 2.62
CA LYS A 551 20.51 -28.58 1.43
C LYS A 551 20.88 -27.13 1.75
N ARG A 552 20.07 -26.43 2.54
CA ARG A 552 20.40 -25.06 2.99
C ARG A 552 21.65 -25.05 3.84
N PHE A 553 21.74 -25.86 4.89
CA PHE A 553 22.94 -25.94 5.73
C PHE A 553 24.21 -26.26 4.93
N PHE A 554 24.11 -27.14 3.94
CA PHE A 554 25.21 -27.41 3.02
C PHE A 554 25.66 -26.17 2.23
N ILE A 555 24.71 -25.40 1.70
CA ILE A 555 24.99 -24.14 0.99
C ILE A 555 25.61 -23.11 1.95
N GLN A 556 25.05 -22.99 3.16
CA GLN A 556 25.55 -22.10 4.22
C GLN A 556 27.00 -22.43 4.60
N LEU A 557 27.32 -23.71 4.79
CA LEU A 557 28.69 -24.18 5.03
C LEU A 557 29.62 -23.82 3.87
N THR A 558 29.15 -23.97 2.63
CA THR A 558 29.91 -23.63 1.42
C THR A 558 30.25 -22.14 1.38
N ILE A 559 29.29 -21.27 1.70
CA ILE A 559 29.52 -19.84 1.80
C ILE A 559 30.56 -19.52 2.88
N CYS A 560 30.45 -20.15 4.06
CA CYS A 560 31.38 -19.91 5.16
C CYS A 560 32.84 -20.25 4.82
N HIS A 561 33.08 -21.29 4.02
CA HIS A 561 34.44 -21.68 3.58
C HIS A 561 34.97 -20.87 2.40
N ASN A 562 34.10 -20.34 1.53
CA ASN A 562 34.49 -19.67 0.29
C ASN A 562 34.40 -18.13 0.35
N GLY A 563 33.73 -17.57 1.36
CA GLY A 563 33.65 -16.12 1.61
C GLY A 563 32.83 -15.33 0.58
N ASN A 564 31.99 -15.97 -0.24
CA ASN A 564 31.21 -15.29 -1.27
C ASN A 564 29.70 -15.55 -1.12
N ALA A 565 29.07 -14.80 -0.21
CA ALA A 565 27.64 -14.90 0.04
C ALA A 565 26.79 -14.39 -1.15
N MET A 566 27.28 -13.37 -1.88
CA MET A 566 26.51 -12.71 -2.94
C MET A 566 26.34 -13.57 -4.21
N LYS A 567 27.26 -14.52 -4.49
CA LYS A 567 27.08 -15.49 -5.59
C LYS A 567 25.88 -16.42 -5.40
N LEU A 568 25.30 -16.46 -4.21
CA LEU A 568 24.19 -17.35 -3.83
C LEU A 568 23.05 -16.55 -3.22
N PHE A 569 22.76 -15.36 -3.76
CA PHE A 569 21.71 -14.46 -3.27
C PHE A 569 20.37 -15.16 -3.05
N GLU A 570 19.95 -16.07 -3.94
CA GLU A 570 18.70 -16.86 -3.79
C GLU A 570 18.64 -17.76 -2.53
N TYR A 571 19.76 -17.93 -1.84
CA TYR A 571 19.90 -18.65 -0.59
C TYR A 571 20.34 -17.74 0.56
N ALA A 572 20.06 -16.44 0.44
CA ALA A 572 20.36 -15.47 1.48
C ALA A 572 19.74 -15.91 2.82
N ASN A 573 20.50 -15.71 3.88
CA ASN A 573 20.11 -15.92 5.26
C ASN A 573 20.62 -14.72 6.03
N PHE A 574 19.80 -14.17 6.93
CA PHE A 574 20.18 -13.09 7.82
C PHE A 574 21.57 -13.30 8.45
N ASP A 575 21.82 -14.43 9.13
CA ASP A 575 23.08 -14.66 9.84
C ASP A 575 24.31 -14.66 8.90
N ILE A 576 24.13 -15.17 7.68
CA ILE A 576 25.19 -15.19 6.67
C ILE A 576 25.46 -13.78 6.16
N MET A 577 24.42 -13.01 5.91
CA MET A 577 24.54 -11.65 5.40
C MET A 577 25.09 -10.69 6.45
N VAL A 578 24.85 -10.96 7.74
CA VAL A 578 25.52 -10.27 8.86
C VAL A 578 26.99 -10.67 8.95
N ARG A 579 27.33 -11.95 8.73
CA ARG A 579 28.72 -12.45 8.80
C ARG A 579 29.58 -12.01 7.62
N PHE A 580 28.99 -11.88 6.43
CA PHE A 580 29.66 -11.48 5.19
C PHE A 580 28.99 -10.26 4.56
N PRO A 581 29.00 -9.10 5.24
CA PRO A 581 28.36 -7.90 4.72
C PRO A 581 29.27 -7.22 3.67
N PRO A 582 28.74 -6.32 2.82
CA PRO A 582 29.53 -5.58 1.83
C PRO A 582 30.74 -4.85 2.44
N ILE A 583 31.89 -4.91 1.79
CA ILE A 583 33.13 -4.38 2.36
C ILE A 583 33.09 -2.85 2.44
N ASN A 584 32.38 -2.19 1.51
CA ASN A 584 32.26 -0.74 1.44
C ASN A 584 30.92 -0.28 0.86
N ILE A 585 30.71 1.04 0.87
CA ILE A 585 29.47 1.68 0.39
C ILE A 585 29.27 1.46 -1.11
N ASP A 586 30.33 1.45 -1.92
CA ASP A 586 30.22 1.30 -3.37
C ASP A 586 29.78 -0.12 -3.75
N GLU A 587 30.29 -1.13 -3.06
CA GLU A 587 29.84 -2.52 -3.18
C GLU A 587 28.38 -2.64 -2.77
N MET A 588 27.97 -2.04 -1.64
CA MET A 588 26.57 -2.01 -1.22
C MET A 588 25.68 -1.35 -2.30
N LYS A 589 26.11 -0.23 -2.87
CA LYS A 589 25.37 0.47 -3.93
C LYS A 589 25.17 -0.42 -5.16
N ALA A 590 26.24 -1.06 -5.63
CA ALA A 590 26.17 -1.96 -6.76
C ALA A 590 25.22 -3.15 -6.50
N LEU A 591 25.24 -3.69 -5.29
CA LEU A 591 24.40 -4.83 -4.91
C LEU A 591 22.93 -4.43 -4.73
N VAL A 592 22.63 -3.29 -4.11
CA VAL A 592 21.26 -2.77 -3.99
C VAL A 592 20.68 -2.48 -5.37
N LEU A 593 21.46 -1.87 -6.27
CA LEU A 593 21.02 -1.62 -7.64
C LEU A 593 20.73 -2.93 -8.39
N PHE A 594 21.64 -3.92 -8.30
CA PHE A 594 21.42 -5.26 -8.87
C PHE A 594 20.18 -5.94 -8.30
N GLN A 595 19.94 -5.78 -6.99
CA GLN A 595 18.78 -6.35 -6.32
C GLN A 595 17.47 -5.75 -6.83
N LEU A 596 17.40 -4.42 -6.91
CA LEU A 596 16.23 -3.68 -7.35
C LEU A 596 15.96 -3.89 -8.86
N SER A 597 17.00 -3.88 -9.70
CA SER A 597 16.85 -4.15 -11.13
C SER A 597 16.39 -5.58 -11.40
N GLY A 598 16.83 -6.55 -10.60
CA GLY A 598 16.32 -7.93 -10.71
C GLY A 598 14.81 -8.05 -10.43
N ILE A 599 14.21 -7.11 -9.70
CA ILE A 599 12.75 -7.08 -9.50
C ILE A 599 12.04 -6.52 -10.75
N THR A 600 12.61 -5.50 -11.39
CA THR A 600 12.00 -4.89 -12.60
C THR A 600 12.12 -5.77 -13.83
N ASP A 601 13.25 -6.48 -13.99
CA ASP A 601 13.57 -7.32 -15.15
C ASP A 601 12.85 -8.68 -15.17
N LEU A 602 12.47 -9.22 -14.01
CA LEU A 602 11.81 -10.52 -13.91
C LEU A 602 10.29 -10.36 -14.04
N ILE A 603 9.74 -10.78 -15.18
CA ILE A 603 8.29 -10.91 -15.42
C ILE A 603 7.62 -11.81 -14.35
N GLU A 604 8.42 -12.69 -13.72
CA GLU A 604 8.07 -13.48 -12.54
C GLU A 604 9.21 -13.40 -11.52
N SER A 605 9.27 -12.32 -10.74
CA SER A 605 10.16 -12.30 -9.57
C SER A 605 9.75 -13.46 -8.66
N THR A 606 10.55 -14.54 -8.63
CA THR A 606 10.21 -15.69 -7.79
C THR A 606 10.14 -15.25 -6.33
N SER A 607 9.18 -15.77 -5.56
CA SER A 607 9.04 -15.47 -4.13
C SER A 607 10.35 -15.63 -3.33
N LYS A 608 11.25 -16.50 -3.80
CA LYS A 608 12.60 -16.69 -3.25
C LYS A 608 13.51 -15.47 -3.41
N TYR A 609 13.45 -14.79 -4.57
CA TYR A 609 14.24 -13.59 -4.82
C TYR A 609 13.82 -12.46 -3.88
N ILE A 610 12.51 -12.26 -3.76
CA ILE A 610 11.91 -11.28 -2.85
C ILE A 610 12.29 -11.57 -1.40
N GLN A 611 12.17 -12.82 -0.95
CA GLN A 611 12.61 -13.24 0.39
C GLN A 611 14.10 -12.98 0.62
N SER A 612 14.93 -13.25 -0.39
CA SER A 612 16.38 -13.05 -0.30
C SER A 612 16.74 -11.58 -0.17
N LEU A 613 16.03 -10.71 -0.89
CA LEU A 613 16.15 -9.26 -0.79
C LEU A 613 15.81 -8.80 0.63
N PHE A 614 14.67 -9.25 1.16
CA PHE A 614 14.25 -8.93 2.52
C PHE A 614 15.29 -9.33 3.57
N PHE A 615 15.78 -10.58 3.53
CA PHE A 615 16.80 -11.05 4.50
C PHE A 615 18.12 -10.29 4.39
N THR A 616 18.51 -9.92 3.18
CA THR A 616 19.76 -9.18 2.94
C THR A 616 19.67 -7.76 3.47
N TRP A 617 18.55 -7.07 3.20
CA TRP A 617 18.33 -5.71 3.69
C TRP A 617 18.19 -5.66 5.21
N GLN A 618 17.47 -6.63 5.81
CA GLN A 618 17.39 -6.78 7.26
C GLN A 618 18.78 -6.92 7.90
N ALA A 619 19.64 -7.77 7.32
CA ALA A 619 21.01 -7.96 7.79
C ALA A 619 21.85 -6.69 7.66
N TRP A 620 21.75 -5.96 6.55
CA TRP A 620 22.53 -4.74 6.35
C TRP A 620 22.04 -3.58 7.22
N ILE A 621 20.74 -3.47 7.49
CA ILE A 621 20.22 -2.53 8.49
C ILE A 621 20.81 -2.86 9.86
N ASN A 622 20.89 -4.14 10.22
CA ASN A 622 21.50 -4.56 11.49
C ASN A 622 23.00 -4.22 11.58
N VAL A 623 23.75 -4.35 10.49
CA VAL A 623 25.20 -4.08 10.45
C VAL A 623 25.53 -2.59 10.34
N TYR A 624 24.79 -1.81 9.55
CA TYR A 624 25.16 -0.44 9.17
C TYR A 624 24.26 0.66 9.74
N SER A 625 23.19 0.29 10.45
CA SER A 625 22.06 1.15 10.83
C SER A 625 21.10 1.46 9.68
N ILE A 626 19.84 1.74 10.04
CA ILE A 626 18.79 2.05 9.07
C ILE A 626 19.02 3.39 8.36
N GLU A 627 19.53 4.39 9.08
CA GLU A 627 19.77 5.74 8.56
C GLU A 627 20.76 5.71 7.41
N LYS A 628 21.88 5.01 7.62
CA LYS A 628 22.92 4.87 6.60
C LYS A 628 22.40 4.07 5.40
N PHE A 629 21.64 3.01 5.66
CA PHE A 629 21.09 2.16 4.61
C PHE A 629 20.06 2.91 3.75
N ILE A 630 19.15 3.66 4.36
CA ILE A 630 18.16 4.49 3.64
C ILE A 630 18.85 5.57 2.81
N LYS A 631 19.85 6.28 3.36
CA LYS A 631 20.59 7.29 2.59
C LYS A 631 21.26 6.67 1.35
N ILE A 632 21.75 5.44 1.45
CA ILE A 632 22.29 4.69 0.30
C ILE A 632 21.19 4.36 -0.71
N ILE A 633 20.06 3.79 -0.28
CA ILE A 633 18.93 3.46 -1.16
C ILE A 633 18.44 4.71 -1.90
N LEU A 634 18.17 5.81 -1.18
CA LEU A 634 17.69 7.06 -1.77
C LEU A 634 18.69 7.63 -2.77
N SER A 635 19.99 7.57 -2.47
CA SER A 635 21.03 8.02 -3.41
C SER A 635 21.05 7.21 -4.71
N ILE A 636 20.72 5.92 -4.65
CA ILE A 636 20.65 5.04 -5.84
C ILE A 636 19.37 5.32 -6.61
N LEU A 637 18.24 5.43 -5.93
CA LEU A 637 16.93 5.65 -6.56
C LEU A 637 16.89 6.97 -7.31
N VAL A 638 17.37 8.05 -6.69
CA VAL A 638 17.42 9.38 -7.32
C VAL A 638 18.41 9.40 -8.49
N TRP A 639 19.61 8.83 -8.31
CA TRP A 639 20.58 8.75 -9.40
C TRP A 639 20.06 7.91 -10.59
N ASN A 640 19.34 6.83 -10.30
CA ASN A 640 18.75 6.01 -11.35
C ASN A 640 17.62 6.74 -12.08
N ASP A 641 16.75 7.48 -11.37
CA ASP A 641 15.70 8.30 -11.97
C ASP A 641 16.27 9.35 -12.94
N GLU A 642 17.34 10.05 -12.52
CA GLU A 642 18.05 11.03 -13.34
C GLU A 642 18.63 10.43 -14.63
N SER A 643 19.09 9.17 -14.57
CA SER A 643 19.73 8.47 -15.69
C SER A 643 18.74 7.70 -16.58
N SER A 644 17.55 7.39 -16.08
CA SER A 644 16.56 6.56 -16.76
C SER A 644 15.79 7.35 -17.83
N THR A 645 15.58 6.73 -18.99
CA THR A 645 14.65 7.26 -20.01
C THR A 645 13.22 6.78 -19.79
N ASP A 646 13.01 5.76 -18.94
CA ASP A 646 11.71 5.18 -18.63
C ASP A 646 11.22 5.63 -17.24
N ALA A 647 10.28 6.57 -17.23
CA ALA A 647 9.70 7.10 -15.99
C ALA A 647 8.88 6.05 -15.22
N ILE A 648 8.40 4.99 -15.89
CA ILE A 648 7.59 3.93 -15.26
C ILE A 648 8.51 3.01 -14.44
N GLU A 649 9.65 2.61 -15.01
CA GLU A 649 10.63 1.76 -14.33
C GLU A 649 11.15 2.41 -13.04
N SER A 650 11.48 3.70 -13.11
CA SER A 650 11.90 4.47 -11.94
C SER A 650 10.85 4.49 -10.82
N LYS A 651 9.57 4.75 -11.16
CA LYS A 651 8.47 4.73 -10.18
C LYS A 651 8.36 3.38 -9.47
N HIS A 652 8.49 2.27 -10.20
CA HIS A 652 8.44 0.92 -9.60
C HIS A 652 9.58 0.68 -8.61
N LEU A 653 10.79 1.15 -8.90
CA LEU A 653 11.93 0.98 -7.99
C LEU A 653 11.70 1.67 -6.64
N PHE A 654 11.15 2.89 -6.66
CA PHE A 654 10.76 3.60 -5.43
C PHE A 654 9.65 2.87 -4.68
N HIS A 655 8.65 2.35 -5.39
CA HIS A 655 7.58 1.56 -4.79
C HIS A 655 8.12 0.28 -4.13
N TYR A 656 9.01 -0.47 -4.80
CA TYR A 656 9.60 -1.69 -4.27
C TYR A 656 10.51 -1.44 -3.08
N ALA A 657 11.33 -0.38 -3.14
CA ALA A 657 12.12 0.04 -2.00
C ALA A 657 11.23 0.45 -0.81
N GLY A 658 10.18 1.25 -1.06
CA GLY A 658 9.21 1.68 -0.05
C GLY A 658 8.49 0.50 0.62
N SER A 659 7.97 -0.43 -0.17
CA SER A 659 7.27 -1.63 0.33
C SER A 659 8.20 -2.56 1.12
N THR A 660 9.46 -2.68 0.70
CA THR A 660 10.45 -3.47 1.44
C THR A 660 10.78 -2.80 2.78
N LEU A 661 11.07 -1.49 2.78
CA LEU A 661 11.34 -0.74 4.02
C LEU A 661 10.14 -0.76 4.97
N ALA A 662 8.92 -0.61 4.45
CA ALA A 662 7.70 -0.71 5.22
C ALA A 662 7.58 -2.06 5.93
N ALA A 663 7.85 -3.16 5.21
CA ALA A 663 7.82 -4.50 5.79
C ALA A 663 8.91 -4.73 6.83
N LEU A 664 10.14 -4.24 6.59
CA LEU A 664 11.26 -4.37 7.53
C LEU A 664 11.00 -3.59 8.84
N CYS A 665 10.31 -2.45 8.74
CA CYS A 665 10.03 -1.58 9.88
C CYS A 665 8.68 -1.84 10.56
N HIS A 666 7.81 -2.69 10.00
CA HIS A 666 6.41 -2.83 10.44
C HIS A 666 6.26 -3.16 11.93
N GLU A 667 7.17 -3.97 12.47
CA GLU A 667 7.10 -4.43 13.87
C GLU A 667 7.88 -3.56 14.86
N ASP A 668 8.71 -2.63 14.36
CA ASP A 668 9.55 -1.74 15.18
C ASP A 668 9.22 -0.27 14.89
N LYS A 669 8.41 0.31 15.78
CA LYS A 669 7.95 1.70 15.65
C LYS A 669 9.09 2.71 15.66
N GLU A 670 10.12 2.47 16.44
CA GLU A 670 11.26 3.40 16.52
C GLU A 670 12.11 3.30 15.26
N LEU A 671 12.28 2.09 14.72
CA LEU A 671 12.90 1.88 13.41
C LEU A 671 12.13 2.59 12.30
N MET A 672 10.79 2.51 12.28
CA MET A 672 9.94 3.22 11.32
C MET A 672 10.03 4.75 11.48
N LYS A 673 10.02 5.29 12.71
CA LYS A 673 10.23 6.74 12.97
C LYS A 673 11.58 7.20 12.45
N THR A 674 12.61 6.41 12.69
CA THR A 674 13.98 6.69 12.24
C THR A 674 14.04 6.68 10.71
N ALA A 675 13.35 5.74 10.06
CA ALA A 675 13.24 5.68 8.60
C ALA A 675 12.59 6.93 8.01
N ILE A 676 11.41 7.32 8.50
CA ILE A 676 10.70 8.53 8.06
C ILE A 676 11.56 9.78 8.30
N SER A 677 12.18 9.90 9.48
CA SER A 677 13.06 11.04 9.81
C SER A 677 14.25 11.13 8.86
N THR A 678 14.89 10.00 8.55
CA THR A 678 16.03 9.95 7.62
C THR A 678 15.64 10.39 6.21
N ILE A 679 14.45 10.00 5.75
CA ILE A 679 13.94 10.42 4.44
C ILE A 679 13.65 11.92 4.42
N MET A 680 13.06 12.46 5.50
CA MET A 680 12.83 13.90 5.65
C MET A 680 14.15 14.69 5.62
N GLU A 681 15.17 14.24 6.37
CA GLU A 681 16.52 14.83 6.33
C GLU A 681 17.11 14.81 4.92
N PHE A 682 17.00 13.67 4.22
CA PHE A 682 17.47 13.55 2.84
C PHE A 682 16.77 14.55 1.91
N ILE A 683 15.45 14.72 2.03
CA ILE A 683 14.68 15.70 1.24
C ILE A 683 15.11 17.14 1.55
N GLU A 684 15.45 17.46 2.80
CA GLU A 684 15.96 18.80 3.16
C GLU A 684 17.35 19.07 2.58
N GLU A 685 18.23 18.08 2.58
CA GLU A 685 19.63 18.22 2.18
C GLU A 685 19.85 18.13 0.67
N TYR A 686 19.04 17.32 -0.04
CA TYR A 686 19.27 17.00 -1.45
C TYR A 686 18.60 17.99 -2.42
N GLU A 687 19.31 18.36 -3.47
CA GLU A 687 18.82 19.17 -4.59
C GLU A 687 18.61 18.29 -5.82
N GLY A 688 17.39 17.76 -5.97
CA GLY A 688 17.02 16.85 -7.07
C GLY A 688 16.06 17.46 -8.09
N SER A 689 15.63 16.63 -9.04
CA SER A 689 14.66 16.98 -10.07
C SER A 689 13.21 17.01 -9.53
N SER A 690 12.28 17.59 -10.29
CA SER A 690 10.86 17.55 -9.91
C SER A 690 10.28 16.12 -9.91
N LYS A 691 10.85 15.19 -10.68
CA LYS A 691 10.33 13.81 -10.77
C LYS A 691 10.59 13.04 -9.47
N ASP A 692 11.78 13.21 -8.89
CA ASP A 692 12.16 12.63 -7.61
C ASP A 692 11.17 12.97 -6.49
N GLY A 693 10.63 14.20 -6.51
CA GLY A 693 9.67 14.66 -5.52
C GLY A 693 8.38 13.84 -5.50
N TYR A 694 7.86 13.42 -6.66
CA TYR A 694 6.66 12.55 -6.74
C TYR A 694 6.94 11.17 -6.14
N ASN A 695 8.05 10.56 -6.54
CA ASN A 695 8.43 9.21 -6.10
C ASN A 695 8.73 9.15 -4.60
N LEU A 696 9.41 10.17 -4.06
CA LEU A 696 9.66 10.33 -2.62
C LEU A 696 8.36 10.53 -1.83
N ALA A 697 7.40 11.28 -2.38
CA ALA A 697 6.09 11.46 -1.75
C ALA A 697 5.33 10.13 -1.66
N SER A 698 5.36 9.31 -2.72
CA SER A 698 4.78 7.97 -2.72
C SER A 698 5.43 7.06 -1.68
N LEU A 699 6.76 7.07 -1.59
CA LEU A 699 7.51 6.28 -0.61
C LEU A 699 7.15 6.69 0.83
N CYS A 700 7.04 7.99 1.13
CA CYS A 700 6.65 8.48 2.45
C CYS A 700 5.22 8.06 2.83
N ILE A 701 4.26 8.14 1.90
CA ILE A 701 2.88 7.69 2.16
C ILE A 701 2.85 6.19 2.44
N LEU A 702 3.63 5.36 1.72
CA LEU A 702 3.74 3.91 1.97
C LEU A 702 4.19 3.62 3.41
N LEU A 703 5.21 4.33 3.89
CA LEU A 703 5.70 4.14 5.27
C LEU A 703 4.66 4.60 6.30
N VAL A 704 3.99 5.72 6.06
CA VAL A 704 2.95 6.23 6.97
C VAL A 704 1.76 5.29 7.08
N ILE A 705 1.20 4.81 5.98
CA ILE A 705 0.05 3.88 6.03
C ILE A 705 0.43 2.54 6.66
N SER A 706 1.72 2.18 6.58
CA SER A 706 2.27 0.98 7.23
C SER A 706 2.54 1.20 8.73
N PHE A 707 2.44 2.44 9.22
CA PHE A 707 2.68 2.86 10.61
C PHE A 707 1.48 2.52 11.52
N GLY A 708 1.18 1.23 11.67
CA GLY A 708 0.23 0.65 12.64
C GLY A 708 -0.80 1.60 13.28
N SER A 709 -0.69 1.82 14.61
CA SER A 709 -1.64 2.66 15.37
C SER A 709 -1.32 4.15 15.37
N GLU A 710 -0.09 4.54 15.03
CA GLU A 710 0.46 5.89 15.21
C GLU A 710 0.57 6.67 13.88
N TRP A 711 0.10 6.10 12.76
CA TRP A 711 0.14 6.69 11.43
C TRP A 711 -0.37 8.14 11.39
N HIS A 712 -1.39 8.47 12.18
CA HIS A 712 -1.97 9.81 12.21
C HIS A 712 -0.96 10.86 12.70
N GLN A 713 -0.17 10.54 13.73
CA GLN A 713 0.83 11.45 14.28
C GLN A 713 1.98 11.68 13.28
N GLU A 714 2.46 10.62 12.63
CA GLU A 714 3.53 10.74 11.62
C GLU A 714 3.01 11.40 10.33
N PHE A 715 1.75 11.21 9.96
CA PHE A 715 1.12 11.93 8.87
C PHE A 715 1.06 13.44 9.14
N GLU A 716 0.61 13.85 10.32
CA GLU A 716 0.60 15.27 10.74
C GLU A 716 2.01 15.86 10.77
N ARG A 717 3.00 15.10 11.21
CA ARG A 717 4.41 15.49 11.18
C ARG A 717 4.91 15.73 9.75
N LEU A 718 4.57 14.86 8.80
CA LEU A 718 4.90 15.05 7.38
C LEU A 718 4.12 16.21 6.75
N LEU A 719 2.88 16.48 7.17
CA LEU A 719 2.13 17.66 6.76
C LEU A 719 2.81 18.96 7.24
N ALA A 720 3.30 18.99 8.48
CA ALA A 720 4.04 20.13 9.01
C ALA A 720 5.37 20.33 8.25
N PHE A 721 6.08 19.23 7.97
CA PHE A 721 7.29 19.24 7.16
C PHE A 721 7.05 19.76 5.75
N ARG A 722 6.00 19.28 5.09
CA ARG A 722 5.55 19.75 3.76
C ARG A 722 5.32 21.27 3.76
N LYS A 723 4.63 21.81 4.77
CA LYS A 723 4.39 23.25 4.90
C LYS A 723 5.70 24.02 5.02
N LYS A 724 6.66 23.53 5.81
CA LYS A 724 8.00 24.11 5.93
C LYS A 724 8.72 24.14 4.57
N LEU A 725 8.71 23.02 3.83
CA LEU A 725 9.36 22.93 2.52
C LEU A 725 8.81 23.93 1.50
N LEU A 726 7.49 24.15 1.46
CA LEU A 726 6.88 25.08 0.50
C LEU A 726 7.29 26.54 0.70
N ILE A 727 7.67 26.93 1.92
CA ILE A 727 8.11 28.30 2.22
C ILE A 727 9.48 28.56 1.56
N ASP A 728 10.36 27.56 1.57
CA ASP A 728 11.76 27.69 1.17
C ASP A 728 12.06 27.14 -0.24
N ALA A 729 11.12 26.40 -0.85
CA ALA A 729 11.36 25.69 -2.11
C ALA A 729 11.19 26.58 -3.34
N GLN A 730 12.15 26.48 -4.27
CA GLN A 730 12.03 27.05 -5.62
C GLN A 730 10.99 26.28 -6.44
N GLU A 731 10.22 27.00 -7.26
CA GLU A 731 9.24 26.39 -8.16
C GLU A 731 9.91 25.33 -9.05
N LYS A 732 9.26 24.18 -9.24
CA LYS A 732 9.77 23.01 -9.98
C LYS A 732 11.00 22.31 -9.38
N SER A 733 11.45 22.67 -8.18
CA SER A 733 12.44 21.87 -7.45
C SER A 733 11.86 20.53 -6.97
N MET A 734 12.71 19.56 -6.63
CA MET A 734 12.30 18.32 -5.93
C MET A 734 11.46 18.62 -4.69
N LYS A 735 11.89 19.57 -3.85
CA LYS A 735 11.22 19.94 -2.59
C LYS A 735 9.81 20.48 -2.85
N TRP A 736 9.68 21.35 -3.85
CA TRP A 736 8.37 21.88 -4.27
C TRP A 736 7.48 20.76 -4.81
N SER A 737 8.02 19.89 -5.67
CA SER A 737 7.29 18.75 -6.22
C SER A 737 6.83 17.79 -5.12
N PHE A 738 7.73 17.36 -4.22
CA PHE A 738 7.40 16.51 -3.07
C PHE A 738 6.25 17.09 -2.26
N ALA A 739 6.35 18.37 -1.91
CA ALA A 739 5.35 19.01 -1.08
C ALA A 739 3.96 19.04 -1.75
N LEU A 740 3.90 19.22 -3.06
CA LEU A 740 2.62 19.18 -3.78
C LEU A 740 2.10 17.76 -3.94
N GLN A 741 2.96 16.84 -4.37
CA GLN A 741 2.59 15.46 -4.69
C GLN A 741 2.23 14.65 -3.45
N PHE A 742 2.82 14.95 -2.28
CA PHE A 742 2.43 14.33 -1.02
C PHE A 742 0.93 14.50 -0.72
N LEU A 743 0.39 15.70 -0.94
CA LEU A 743 -1.02 15.99 -0.71
C LEU A 743 -1.92 15.38 -1.80
N VAL A 744 -1.44 15.36 -3.05
CA VAL A 744 -2.12 14.68 -4.17
C VAL A 744 -2.28 13.20 -3.84
N ILE A 745 -1.20 12.50 -3.54
CA ILE A 745 -1.22 11.06 -3.28
C ILE A 745 -2.08 10.75 -2.05
N ALA A 746 -1.93 11.54 -0.97
CA ALA A 746 -2.74 11.41 0.24
C ALA A 746 -4.26 11.53 -0.02
N LEU A 747 -4.68 12.36 -0.99
CA LEU A 747 -6.10 12.54 -1.35
C LEU A 747 -6.78 11.25 -1.79
N TYR A 748 -6.02 10.32 -2.37
CA TYR A 748 -6.56 9.06 -2.89
C TYR A 748 -6.48 7.91 -1.88
N VAL A 749 -6.01 8.17 -0.66
CA VAL A 749 -5.95 7.19 0.42
C VAL A 749 -7.20 7.32 1.32
N PRO A 750 -8.12 6.33 1.34
CA PRO A 750 -9.44 6.45 1.99
C PRO A 750 -9.45 6.93 3.44
N GLU A 751 -8.59 6.38 4.30
CA GLU A 751 -8.50 6.77 5.72
C GLU A 751 -7.94 8.19 5.90
N ILE A 752 -7.13 8.68 4.95
CA ILE A 752 -6.50 10.00 5.01
C ILE A 752 -7.42 11.09 4.44
N GLN A 753 -8.36 10.74 3.56
CA GLN A 753 -9.28 11.68 2.90
C GLN A 753 -9.99 12.64 3.86
N LYS A 754 -10.36 12.16 5.06
CA LYS A 754 -11.04 12.96 6.09
C LYS A 754 -10.15 14.04 6.73
N LEU A 755 -8.84 13.86 6.66
CA LEU A 755 -7.85 14.77 7.24
C LEU A 755 -7.45 15.88 6.26
N ILE A 756 -7.70 15.67 4.97
CA ILE A 756 -7.33 16.64 3.94
C ILE A 756 -8.41 17.70 3.85
N THR A 757 -8.00 18.95 4.06
CA THR A 757 -8.86 20.12 3.95
C THR A 757 -8.46 20.96 2.75
N ILE A 758 -9.42 21.72 2.21
CA ILE A 758 -9.20 22.50 0.98
C ILE A 758 -8.12 23.57 1.14
N ASP A 759 -7.94 24.13 2.34
CA ASP A 759 -6.91 25.12 2.66
C ASP A 759 -5.48 24.56 2.60
N MET A 760 -5.32 23.24 2.55
CA MET A 760 -4.02 22.60 2.32
C MET A 760 -3.55 22.75 0.86
N PHE A 761 -4.47 23.03 -0.06
CA PHE A 761 -4.21 23.27 -1.48
C PHE A 761 -4.11 24.78 -1.77
N ASP A 762 -2.95 25.25 -2.23
CA ASP A 762 -2.80 26.63 -2.71
C ASP A 762 -3.60 26.83 -4.03
N ILE A 763 -4.08 28.05 -4.27
CA ILE A 763 -4.74 28.47 -5.52
C ILE A 763 -3.84 28.17 -6.72
N ASN A 764 -2.54 28.41 -6.60
CA ASN A 764 -1.60 28.09 -7.67
C ASN A 764 -1.52 26.58 -7.92
N PHE A 765 -1.52 25.77 -6.85
CA PHE A 765 -1.57 24.32 -6.97
C PHE A 765 -2.84 23.85 -7.68
N LEU A 766 -4.01 24.38 -7.32
CA LEU A 766 -5.29 23.99 -7.94
C LEU A 766 -5.34 24.36 -9.44
N LYS A 767 -4.66 25.43 -9.86
CA LYS A 767 -4.53 25.77 -11.29
C LYS A 767 -3.70 24.73 -12.05
N PHE A 768 -2.64 24.20 -11.45
CA PHE A 768 -1.77 23.20 -12.07
C PHE A 768 -2.26 21.76 -11.92
N ASN A 769 -3.03 21.44 -10.87
CA ASN A 769 -3.51 20.09 -10.53
C ASN A 769 -5.05 20.07 -10.38
N TRP A 770 -5.74 20.58 -11.40
CA TRP A 770 -7.18 20.76 -11.40
C TRP A 770 -7.97 19.45 -11.21
N GLN A 771 -7.47 18.33 -11.72
CA GLN A 771 -8.12 17.02 -11.58
C GLN A 771 -8.23 16.64 -10.10
N SER A 772 -7.15 16.79 -9.34
CA SER A 772 -7.15 16.58 -7.88
C SER A 772 -8.10 17.54 -7.17
N GLY A 773 -8.23 18.78 -7.66
CA GLY A 773 -9.23 19.73 -7.17
C GLY A 773 -10.68 19.25 -7.39
N ILE A 774 -10.99 18.72 -8.57
CA ILE A 774 -12.31 18.15 -8.88
C ILE A 774 -12.56 16.90 -8.02
N ASP A 775 -11.58 15.99 -7.95
CA ASP A 775 -11.66 14.76 -7.17
C ASP A 775 -11.86 15.04 -5.68
N PHE A 776 -11.22 16.07 -5.13
CA PHE A 776 -11.43 16.49 -3.74
C PHE A 776 -12.91 16.76 -3.45
N PHE A 777 -13.58 17.57 -4.27
CA PHE A 777 -15.01 17.89 -4.05
C PHE A 777 -15.93 16.70 -4.29
N LEU A 778 -15.56 15.79 -5.19
CA LEU A 778 -16.25 14.52 -5.39
C LEU A 778 -16.14 13.62 -4.13
N ILE A 779 -14.92 13.42 -3.62
CA ILE A 779 -14.64 12.62 -2.41
C ILE A 779 -15.40 13.18 -1.22
N GLN A 780 -15.31 14.48 -0.96
CA GLN A 780 -15.96 15.13 0.17
C GLN A 780 -17.49 15.08 0.07
N SER A 781 -18.05 15.19 -1.14
CA SER A 781 -19.48 14.98 -1.38
C SER A 781 -19.91 13.55 -1.04
N ASN A 782 -19.11 12.54 -1.44
CA ASN A 782 -19.40 11.14 -1.15
C ASN A 782 -19.35 10.85 0.37
N ILE A 783 -18.34 11.38 1.08
CA ILE A 783 -18.21 11.24 2.54
C ILE A 783 -19.43 11.82 3.27
N ARG A 784 -19.91 13.01 2.85
CA ARG A 784 -21.13 13.61 3.42
C ARG A 784 -22.37 12.74 3.19
N SER A 785 -22.53 12.23 1.97
CA SER A 785 -23.65 11.36 1.59
C SER A 785 -23.69 10.07 2.42
N SER A 786 -22.54 9.45 2.64
CA SER A 786 -22.42 8.24 3.46
C SER A 786 -22.81 8.51 4.92
N ASN A 787 -22.31 9.59 5.52
CA ASN A 787 -22.62 9.94 6.92
C ASN A 787 -24.14 10.21 7.13
N GLU A 788 -24.80 10.86 6.18
CA GLU A 788 -26.25 11.11 6.22
C GLU A 788 -27.08 9.82 6.10
N SER A 789 -26.57 8.81 5.38
CA SER A 789 -27.24 7.51 5.25
C SER A 789 -27.15 6.66 6.53
N THR A 790 -26.00 6.66 7.22
CA THR A 790 -25.81 5.99 8.52
C THR A 790 -26.68 6.60 9.63
N ASN A 791 -26.82 7.92 9.68
CA ASN A 791 -27.66 8.59 10.69
C ASN A 791 -29.17 8.35 10.47
N LYS A 792 -29.59 7.92 9.27
CA LYS A 792 -30.97 7.54 8.96
C LYS A 792 -31.27 6.06 9.23
N SER A 793 -30.24 5.21 9.35
CA SER A 793 -30.41 3.81 9.76
C SER A 793 -30.36 3.59 11.27
N GLU A 794 -29.89 4.57 12.04
CA GLU A 794 -29.83 4.55 13.51
C GLU A 794 -31.03 5.25 14.20
N ASN A 795 -31.91 5.90 13.43
CA ASN A 795 -33.20 6.44 13.87
C ASN A 795 -34.34 5.65 13.25
#